data_AF-A0AAX6QR05-F1
#
_entry.id   AF-A0AAX6QR05-F1
#
_cell.length_a   1.000
_cell.length_b   1.000
_cell.length_c   1.000
_cell.angle_alpha   90.00
_cell.angle_beta   90.00
_cell.angle_gamma   90.00
#
_symmetry.space_group_name_H-M   'P 1'
#
loop_
_entity.id
_entity.type
_entity.pdbx_description
1 polymer ?
#
loop_
_entity_poly.entity_id
_entity_poly.type
_entity_poly.pdbx_seq_one_letter_code
_entity_poly.pdbx_strand_id
1 'polypeptide(L)'
;MGVYAPLLGVGPGPLWGSMGRRMSSCALSPPLSSVSFLFLLLLATPGARAAGYETCPVVQPDMLNVHLVAHTHDDVGWLKTVDQYYYGIENDVQHAGVQYILDSVISALLAEPTRRFIYVEMAFFSRWWHEQTNATQEIVRNLVHQGRLEFANGGWVMNDEAATHYGAIVDQMTLGLRFLEDTFGNDGRPRVAWHIDPFGHSREQASLFAQMGFDGFFFGRLDYQDKLVRKERREMEQVWRASASLRAPTADLFTGVLPNNYNPPEGLCWDVLCADQPVVDDPRSPEYNAKELVSYFLKLATAQGQSYRTNHTVMTMGSDFQYENANMWFKNLDKLIQLVNMQQANGSRVHVLYSTPACYLWELNKANLTWSVKEDDFFPYADGPHMFWTGYFSSRPALKRYERLSYNFLQVCNQLEALVGPAANVGPYGYGDSAPLNEAMAVLQHHDAVSGTSRQHVANDYARQLAAGWGPCEVLLSNALAKLSGSKESFSFCRYLNISICPLSQTSAHFQVTVYNPLGRKVDWMVRLPVSEGLFLVKDPSNKTVPSKVVELPSSDNPELLFPASVPALGFSIYSITRMPVRRPQARLLQPRPQKFGSPVLSIKNEYLRATFHPDTGFLRTIEVLDQKLVLPVSQAFFWYNASMGDKQSDQASGAYIFRPSRAKPFPVSHWAQTHLTALVQEVHQKFSAWCSQVVRLYPGQRHLELEWTVGPIPVGDKWGKEVISRFDTPLKTLGSFYTDSNGREVLKRRRDYRPSWKLNQTEPVAGNYYPVNSRIYITDGKMQLTVLTDRSQGGSSLRDGSLELMVHRRLLKDDARGVGEPLLESRSGVWVRGRHLVLLDKARDAAAGHRLLAEKELLAPQVVLAPGGGASYHHGVAPRTQFSGLSRELLPSVRLLTLARWGPEMLLLRLEHQFALREDSSRNLSSPVTVDLRGLFSTFTITRLQETTLAATQLRASASRLKWTPKTGPVSHPTVPRLDPASITLQPMEIRTFVASVQWKEDS
;
A
#
# COMPACT_ATOMS: atom_id res chain seq x y z
N MET A 1 53.47 2.21 -36.75
CA MET A 1 53.59 3.06 -37.96
C MET A 1 52.85 4.35 -37.63
N GLY A 2 53.52 5.34 -37.04
CA GLY A 2 54.17 6.48 -37.73
C GLY A 2 53.09 7.56 -37.98
N VAL A 3 53.14 8.82 -37.53
CA VAL A 3 54.27 9.75 -37.39
C VAL A 3 53.83 10.96 -36.50
N TYR A 4 54.61 11.26 -35.44
CA TYR A 4 55.21 12.57 -35.02
C TYR A 4 54.56 13.92 -35.46
N ALA A 5 54.57 15.05 -34.71
CA ALA A 5 55.48 15.57 -33.67
C ALA A 5 54.87 16.77 -32.87
N PRO A 6 55.52 17.27 -31.78
CA PRO A 6 54.99 18.10 -30.68
C PRO A 6 55.64 19.51 -30.55
N LEU A 7 55.51 20.19 -29.38
CA LEU A 7 56.43 21.14 -28.65
C LEU A 7 55.57 21.96 -27.64
N LEU A 8 55.88 22.30 -26.37
CA LEU A 8 57.06 22.29 -25.49
C LEU A 8 56.64 22.38 -23.99
N GLY A 9 57.43 21.78 -23.09
CA GLY A 9 57.35 21.86 -21.62
C GLY A 9 58.18 23.01 -20.99
N VAL A 10 57.83 23.48 -19.79
CA VAL A 10 58.35 23.10 -18.43
C VAL A 10 59.69 23.78 -18.04
N GLY A 11 59.71 24.49 -16.89
CA GLY A 11 60.88 24.51 -16.00
C GLY A 11 61.05 25.74 -15.06
N PRO A 12 61.59 25.60 -13.81
CA PRO A 12 61.31 26.50 -12.66
C PRO A 12 62.51 27.12 -11.87
N GLY A 13 62.23 28.13 -11.02
CA GLY A 13 62.93 28.56 -9.77
C GLY A 13 64.23 29.42 -9.86
N PRO A 14 64.86 29.88 -8.73
CA PRO A 14 64.36 30.57 -7.51
C PRO A 14 65.31 31.72 -6.96
N LEU A 15 65.01 32.29 -5.77
CA LEU A 15 65.90 32.86 -4.69
C LEU A 15 65.95 34.38 -4.34
N TRP A 16 65.74 34.65 -3.03
CA TRP A 16 66.33 35.63 -2.06
C TRP A 16 66.15 37.16 -2.27
N GLY A 17 66.03 38.05 -1.27
CA GLY A 17 66.04 38.00 0.21
C GLY A 17 66.28 39.41 0.83
N SER A 18 65.87 39.59 2.11
CA SER A 18 66.34 40.62 3.10
C SER A 18 65.87 42.09 2.96
N MET A 19 65.75 42.97 3.97
CA MET A 19 65.62 42.96 5.46
C MET A 19 65.55 44.44 5.93
N GLY A 20 64.93 44.75 7.09
CA GLY A 20 65.22 45.94 7.93
C GLY A 20 64.04 46.89 8.23
N ARG A 21 63.30 46.74 9.35
CA ARG A 21 63.49 47.26 10.74
C ARG A 21 63.15 48.76 10.99
N ARG A 22 62.12 49.04 11.82
CA ARG A 22 62.27 49.61 13.21
C ARG A 22 60.92 49.87 13.95
N MET A 23 60.85 49.29 15.15
CA MET A 23 60.20 49.63 16.44
C MET A 23 59.38 50.94 16.60
N SER A 24 58.20 50.90 17.25
CA SER A 24 57.99 51.02 18.72
C SER A 24 56.58 51.49 19.16
N SER A 25 56.12 50.90 20.28
CA SER A 25 55.27 51.38 21.39
C SER A 25 53.80 51.86 21.25
N CYS A 26 52.91 51.05 21.85
CA CYS A 26 51.95 51.35 22.94
C CYS A 26 51.09 52.64 22.98
N ALA A 27 49.76 52.38 22.99
CA ALA A 27 48.78 52.72 24.04
C ALA A 27 47.87 53.96 23.92
N LEU A 28 46.57 53.64 24.07
CA LEU A 28 45.45 54.35 24.73
C LEU A 28 44.70 55.50 24.00
N SER A 29 43.38 55.29 23.92
CA SER A 29 42.22 56.10 23.47
C SER A 29 42.04 57.42 24.27
N PRO A 30 40.98 58.28 24.08
CA PRO A 30 39.68 58.19 23.36
C PRO A 30 39.24 59.56 22.70
N PRO A 31 37.96 60.01 22.62
CA PRO A 31 36.72 59.49 22.00
C PRO A 31 35.97 60.49 21.03
N LEU A 32 34.86 59.99 20.43
CA LEU A 32 33.57 60.65 20.08
C LEU A 32 33.36 61.48 18.78
N SER A 33 32.29 61.05 18.07
CA SER A 33 31.37 61.77 17.15
C SER A 33 31.92 62.17 15.77
N SER A 34 31.25 62.02 14.62
CA SER A 34 29.81 61.94 14.33
C SER A 34 29.57 61.59 12.84
N VAL A 35 28.56 60.76 12.60
CA VAL A 35 27.48 60.92 11.59
C VAL A 35 27.78 60.71 10.09
N SER A 36 27.13 59.64 9.60
CA SER A 36 26.49 59.46 8.29
C SER A 36 27.31 59.56 7.02
N PHE A 37 27.54 58.39 6.38
CA PHE A 37 27.13 58.06 5.00
C PHE A 37 27.83 56.75 4.61
N LEU A 38 27.24 55.59 4.91
CA LEU A 38 27.52 54.27 4.29
C LEU A 38 26.74 53.18 5.05
N PHE A 39 25.42 53.11 4.82
CA PHE A 39 24.61 51.96 5.19
C PHE A 39 23.74 51.58 3.99
N LEU A 40 24.36 50.90 3.01
CA LEU A 40 23.60 50.19 1.96
C LEU A 40 24.34 49.03 1.28
N LEU A 41 25.47 48.58 1.83
CA LEU A 41 26.11 47.33 1.41
C LEU A 41 26.87 46.75 2.60
N LEU A 42 26.23 45.88 3.36
CA LEU A 42 26.82 44.81 4.18
C LEU A 42 25.75 44.29 5.14
N LEU A 43 24.95 43.33 4.66
CA LEU A 43 24.41 42.20 5.44
C LEU A 43 23.91 41.12 4.46
N ALA A 44 24.73 40.78 3.47
CA ALA A 44 24.74 39.43 2.93
C ALA A 44 25.81 38.69 3.72
N THR A 45 25.45 38.18 4.89
CA THR A 45 26.24 37.13 5.56
C THR A 45 26.01 35.84 4.78
N PRO A 46 27.00 35.28 4.07
CA PRO A 46 26.91 33.93 3.56
C PRO A 46 27.17 33.01 4.77
N GLY A 47 26.11 32.50 5.42
CA GLY A 47 26.31 31.66 6.59
C GLY A 47 25.10 31.32 7.47
N ALA A 48 23.91 31.87 7.23
CA ALA A 48 22.69 31.36 7.86
C ALA A 48 21.97 30.45 6.85
N ARG A 49 22.15 29.13 7.01
CA ARG A 49 21.52 28.09 6.21
C ARG A 49 20.04 27.97 6.58
N ALA A 50 19.16 28.67 5.88
CA ALA A 50 17.71 28.51 6.06
C ALA A 50 17.26 27.20 5.40
N ALA A 51 16.64 26.30 6.16
CA ALA A 51 16.14 25.01 5.64
C ALA A 51 14.74 24.70 6.19
N GLY A 52 13.93 23.97 5.41
CA GLY A 52 12.54 23.65 5.77
C GLY A 52 11.65 24.88 5.88
N TYR A 53 10.88 25.01 6.97
CA TYR A 53 9.91 26.10 7.17
C TYR A 53 10.52 27.50 7.19
N GLU A 54 11.83 27.63 7.43
CA GLU A 54 12.55 28.90 7.39
C GLU A 54 12.62 29.50 5.97
N THR A 55 12.45 28.65 4.95
CA THR A 55 12.38 29.11 3.56
C THR A 55 11.00 29.64 3.18
N CYS A 56 9.98 29.57 4.05
CA CYS A 56 8.63 29.95 3.68
C CYS A 56 8.49 31.45 3.37
N PRO A 57 7.67 31.80 2.36
CA PRO A 57 7.43 33.17 1.96
C PRO A 57 6.76 33.98 3.08
N VAL A 58 7.06 35.27 3.14
CA VAL A 58 6.49 36.18 4.14
C VAL A 58 5.01 36.41 3.84
N VAL A 59 4.17 36.30 4.88
CA VAL A 59 2.72 36.56 4.83
C VAL A 59 2.37 37.93 5.41
N GLN A 60 1.15 38.39 5.18
CA GLN A 60 0.60 39.64 5.72
C GLN A 60 -0.40 39.33 6.86
N PRO A 61 -0.04 39.57 8.14
CA PRO A 61 -0.83 39.10 9.29
C PRO A 61 -2.28 39.60 9.32
N ASP A 62 -2.53 40.82 8.86
CA ASP A 62 -3.85 41.47 8.92
C ASP A 62 -4.68 41.29 7.64
N MET A 63 -4.26 40.40 6.74
CA MET A 63 -4.91 40.14 5.45
C MET A 63 -5.30 38.67 5.31
N LEU A 64 -6.21 38.37 4.38
CA LEU A 64 -6.42 37.02 3.88
C LEU A 64 -5.23 36.65 2.96
N ASN A 65 -4.41 35.70 3.40
CA ASN A 65 -3.28 35.18 2.65
C ASN A 65 -3.72 34.00 1.78
N VAL A 66 -3.59 34.15 0.46
CA VAL A 66 -3.93 33.14 -0.53
C VAL A 66 -2.65 32.47 -1.00
N HIS A 67 -2.46 31.24 -0.58
CA HIS A 67 -1.32 30.40 -0.90
C HIS A 67 -1.57 29.71 -2.25
N LEU A 68 -0.91 30.20 -3.31
CA LEU A 68 -0.95 29.55 -4.63
C LEU A 68 0.06 28.40 -4.65
N VAL A 69 -0.42 27.18 -4.73
CA VAL A 69 0.41 25.96 -4.75
C VAL A 69 0.43 25.42 -6.17
N ALA A 70 1.51 25.69 -6.89
CA ALA A 70 1.73 25.13 -8.22
C ALA A 70 2.12 23.65 -8.12
N HIS A 71 1.41 22.79 -8.84
CA HIS A 71 1.66 21.34 -8.86
C HIS A 71 1.26 20.72 -10.20
N THR A 72 1.73 19.50 -10.43
CA THR A 72 1.18 18.57 -11.43
C THR A 72 0.70 17.32 -10.71
N HIS A 73 -0.27 16.62 -11.27
CA HIS A 73 -0.64 15.28 -10.84
C HIS A 73 -0.21 14.28 -11.93
N ASP A 74 0.82 13.48 -11.64
CA ASP A 74 1.41 12.58 -12.62
C ASP A 74 1.09 11.11 -12.27
N ASP A 75 0.05 10.55 -12.88
CA ASP A 75 -0.34 9.16 -12.64
C ASP A 75 0.74 8.18 -13.07
N VAL A 76 1.10 7.26 -12.15
CA VAL A 76 2.07 6.19 -12.40
C VAL A 76 1.38 5.03 -13.12
N GLY A 77 0.85 5.35 -14.30
CA GLY A 77 -0.03 4.55 -15.13
C GLY A 77 -1.51 4.74 -14.80
N TRP A 78 -2.35 4.92 -15.82
CA TRP A 78 -3.81 5.07 -15.69
C TRP A 78 -4.48 4.86 -17.06
N LEU A 79 -4.46 5.89 -17.92
CA LEU A 79 -4.88 5.78 -19.32
C LEU A 79 -3.74 5.31 -20.21
N LYS A 80 -2.50 5.70 -19.88
CA LYS A 80 -1.26 5.24 -20.51
C LYS A 80 -0.43 4.45 -19.48
N THR A 81 0.56 3.69 -19.94
CA THR A 81 1.52 3.02 -19.06
C THR A 81 2.48 4.04 -18.42
N VAL A 82 3.22 3.61 -17.39
CA VAL A 82 4.25 4.45 -16.74
C VAL A 82 5.22 5.02 -17.76
N ASP A 83 5.82 4.19 -18.60
CA ASP A 83 6.79 4.64 -19.60
C ASP A 83 6.15 5.52 -20.68
N GLN A 84 4.89 5.25 -21.04
CA GLN A 84 4.18 6.06 -22.03
C GLN A 84 3.92 7.50 -21.52
N TYR A 85 3.52 7.65 -20.25
CA TYR A 85 3.41 8.97 -19.62
C TYR A 85 4.77 9.65 -19.45
N TYR A 86 5.81 8.90 -19.08
CA TYR A 86 7.14 9.47 -18.91
C TYR A 86 7.66 10.10 -20.21
N TYR A 87 7.64 9.33 -21.30
CA TYR A 87 8.20 9.76 -22.59
C TYR A 87 7.28 10.63 -23.43
N GLY A 88 5.99 10.74 -23.08
CA GLY A 88 5.03 11.52 -23.88
C GLY A 88 4.59 10.85 -25.17
N ILE A 89 4.56 9.51 -25.19
CA ILE A 89 4.04 8.75 -26.34
C ILE A 89 2.53 8.44 -26.15
N GLU A 90 1.86 8.05 -27.24
CA GLU A 90 0.40 7.79 -27.26
C GLU A 90 -0.45 9.01 -26.83
N ASN A 91 -0.07 10.22 -27.25
CA ASN A 91 -0.77 11.46 -26.88
C ASN A 91 -2.21 11.56 -27.43
N ASP A 92 -2.59 10.73 -28.41
CA ASP A 92 -3.97 10.59 -28.87
C ASP A 92 -4.89 9.93 -27.81
N VAL A 93 -4.31 9.21 -26.83
CA VAL A 93 -5.04 8.68 -25.67
C VAL A 93 -5.24 9.76 -24.61
N GLN A 94 -4.15 10.42 -24.22
CA GLN A 94 -4.11 11.57 -23.32
C GLN A 94 -2.78 12.29 -23.58
N HIS A 95 -2.86 13.59 -23.89
CA HIS A 95 -1.67 14.42 -24.07
C HIS A 95 -0.99 14.65 -22.72
N ALA A 96 0.21 14.08 -22.54
CA ALA A 96 0.97 14.15 -21.30
C ALA A 96 2.38 13.60 -21.49
N GLY A 97 3.41 14.37 -21.14
CA GLY A 97 4.81 13.93 -21.10
C GLY A 97 5.57 14.41 -19.85
N VAL A 98 5.80 13.53 -18.87
CA VAL A 98 6.35 13.91 -17.55
C VAL A 98 7.77 14.46 -17.62
N GLN A 99 8.63 13.94 -18.50
CA GLN A 99 9.98 14.48 -18.69
C GLN A 99 9.95 15.98 -19.08
N TYR A 100 9.00 16.38 -19.94
CA TYR A 100 8.85 17.75 -20.41
C TYR A 100 8.28 18.68 -19.33
N ILE A 101 7.39 18.14 -18.48
CA ILE A 101 6.90 18.85 -17.28
C ILE A 101 8.08 19.21 -16.39
N LEU A 102 8.91 18.22 -16.01
CA LEU A 102 10.06 18.45 -15.14
C LEU A 102 11.07 19.42 -15.77
N ASP A 103 11.44 19.24 -17.03
CA ASP A 103 12.37 20.12 -17.74
C ASP A 103 11.90 21.59 -17.76
N SER A 104 10.61 21.81 -18.08
CA SER A 104 10.06 23.15 -18.18
C SER A 104 9.85 23.81 -16.82
N VAL A 105 9.47 23.05 -15.78
CA VAL A 105 9.34 23.52 -14.41
C VAL A 105 10.69 23.99 -13.87
N ILE A 106 11.76 23.20 -14.02
CA ILE A 106 13.10 23.59 -13.56
C ILE A 106 13.54 24.89 -14.25
N SER A 107 13.32 24.99 -15.56
CA SER A 107 13.62 26.20 -16.33
C SER A 107 12.82 27.42 -15.83
N ALA A 108 11.54 27.24 -15.55
CA ALA A 108 10.67 28.32 -15.07
C ALA A 108 11.03 28.77 -13.63
N LEU A 109 11.44 27.85 -12.76
CA LEU A 109 11.95 28.18 -11.43
C LEU A 109 13.27 28.97 -11.54
N LEU A 110 14.18 28.61 -12.43
CA LEU A 110 15.42 29.38 -12.61
C LEU A 110 15.17 30.83 -13.06
N ALA A 111 14.12 31.06 -13.85
CA ALA A 111 13.86 32.37 -14.45
C ALA A 111 13.37 33.44 -13.46
N GLU A 112 12.72 33.08 -12.35
CA GLU A 112 12.15 34.04 -11.39
C GLU A 112 12.23 33.49 -9.95
N PRO A 113 13.05 34.07 -9.05
CA PRO A 113 13.32 33.57 -7.70
C PRO A 113 12.10 33.40 -6.78
N THR A 114 10.99 34.09 -7.03
CA THR A 114 9.78 33.99 -6.19
C THR A 114 8.93 32.76 -6.49
N ARG A 115 9.07 32.16 -7.68
CA ARG A 115 8.29 30.98 -8.10
C ARG A 115 8.61 29.77 -7.23
N ARG A 116 7.58 28.97 -6.97
CA ARG A 116 7.65 27.68 -6.27
C ARG A 116 6.83 26.63 -6.98
N PHE A 117 7.21 25.37 -6.80
CA PHE A 117 6.52 24.20 -7.33
C PHE A 117 6.64 23.02 -6.36
N ILE A 118 5.62 22.18 -6.30
CA ILE A 118 5.69 20.90 -5.58
C ILE A 118 5.71 19.70 -6.52
N TYR A 119 6.43 18.64 -6.15
CA TYR A 119 6.45 17.37 -6.88
C TYR A 119 6.24 16.18 -5.93
N VAL A 120 5.62 15.10 -6.43
CA VAL A 120 5.05 14.04 -5.58
C VAL A 120 5.59 12.63 -5.90
N GLU A 121 5.49 12.17 -7.15
CA GLU A 121 5.69 10.77 -7.52
C GLU A 121 7.16 10.41 -7.82
N MET A 122 7.83 9.75 -6.87
CA MET A 122 9.27 9.45 -7.02
C MET A 122 9.58 8.43 -8.12
N ALA A 123 8.60 7.63 -8.57
CA ALA A 123 8.75 6.75 -9.72
C ALA A 123 9.13 7.51 -10.99
N PHE A 124 8.59 8.71 -11.21
CA PHE A 124 8.95 9.55 -12.35
C PHE A 124 10.16 10.44 -12.07
N PHE A 125 10.20 11.07 -10.89
CA PHE A 125 11.30 11.97 -10.55
C PHE A 125 12.65 11.25 -10.56
N SER A 126 12.72 10.02 -10.03
CA SER A 126 13.97 9.23 -10.03
C SER A 126 14.44 8.89 -11.44
N ARG A 127 13.52 8.52 -12.34
CA ARG A 127 13.82 8.27 -13.77
C ARG A 127 14.41 9.51 -14.42
N TRP A 128 13.72 10.65 -14.29
CA TRP A 128 14.20 11.92 -14.81
C TRP A 128 15.56 12.31 -14.24
N TRP A 129 15.73 12.18 -12.92
CA TRP A 129 16.96 12.50 -12.22
C TRP A 129 18.17 11.73 -12.75
N HIS A 130 18.00 10.44 -13.07
CA HIS A 130 19.07 9.59 -13.60
C HIS A 130 19.46 9.91 -15.04
N GLU A 131 18.62 10.63 -15.79
CA GLU A 131 18.92 11.12 -17.13
C GLU A 131 19.63 12.49 -17.12
N GLN A 132 19.65 13.18 -15.97
CA GLN A 132 20.19 14.53 -15.87
C GLN A 132 21.71 14.59 -15.79
N THR A 133 22.28 15.65 -16.37
CA THR A 133 23.70 15.99 -16.19
C THR A 133 23.99 16.41 -14.74
N ASN A 134 25.25 16.27 -14.32
CA ASN A 134 25.70 16.76 -13.01
C ASN A 134 25.38 18.24 -12.78
N ALA A 135 25.41 19.07 -13.84
CA ALA A 135 25.10 20.49 -13.76
C ALA A 135 23.60 20.73 -13.46
N THR A 136 22.71 20.02 -14.16
CA THR A 136 21.27 20.09 -13.90
C THR A 136 20.93 19.52 -12.52
N GLN A 137 21.55 18.41 -12.12
CA GLN A 137 21.38 17.85 -10.78
C GLN A 137 21.76 18.85 -9.69
N GLU A 138 22.85 19.61 -9.88
CA GLU A 138 23.26 20.64 -8.92
C GLU A 138 22.30 21.84 -8.89
N ILE A 139 21.77 22.25 -10.05
CA ILE A 139 20.69 23.25 -10.12
C ILE A 139 19.48 22.81 -9.28
N VAL A 140 19.04 21.56 -9.45
CA VAL A 140 17.89 21.02 -8.74
C VAL A 140 18.16 20.92 -7.25
N ARG A 141 19.34 20.46 -6.82
CA ARG A 141 19.74 20.48 -5.39
C ARG A 141 19.62 21.88 -4.80
N ASN A 142 20.07 22.91 -5.53
CA ASN A 142 19.94 24.30 -5.09
C ASN A 142 18.48 24.77 -5.02
N LEU A 143 17.63 24.40 -5.98
CA LEU A 143 16.20 24.74 -5.95
C LEU A 143 15.47 24.07 -4.77
N VAL A 144 15.82 22.82 -4.45
CA VAL A 144 15.30 22.08 -3.29
C VAL A 144 15.78 22.72 -1.99
N HIS A 145 17.08 23.02 -1.89
CA HIS A 145 17.67 23.72 -0.73
C HIS A 145 16.98 25.06 -0.46
N GLN A 146 16.64 25.81 -1.50
CA GLN A 146 15.92 27.10 -1.39
C GLN A 146 14.42 26.94 -1.06
N GLY A 147 13.88 25.72 -1.00
CA GLY A 147 12.46 25.45 -0.80
C GLY A 147 11.58 25.88 -1.98
N ARG A 148 12.18 26.05 -3.17
CA ARG A 148 11.50 26.50 -4.40
C ARG A 148 10.96 25.33 -5.21
N LEU A 149 11.67 24.21 -5.18
CA LEU A 149 11.10 22.90 -5.51
C LEU A 149 10.94 22.14 -4.20
N GLU A 150 9.70 21.85 -3.80
CA GLU A 150 9.41 21.11 -2.57
C GLU A 150 8.83 19.73 -2.90
N PHE A 151 9.38 18.66 -2.32
CA PHE A 151 8.74 17.36 -2.42
C PHE A 151 7.60 17.25 -1.40
N ALA A 152 6.41 16.93 -1.89
CA ALA A 152 5.24 16.60 -1.07
C ALA A 152 4.95 15.11 -1.21
N ASN A 153 4.49 14.45 -0.14
CA ASN A 153 4.42 12.98 -0.05
C ASN A 153 5.80 12.29 -0.18
N GLY A 154 6.37 12.18 -1.38
CA GLY A 154 7.68 11.58 -1.63
C GLY A 154 7.73 10.05 -1.59
N GLY A 155 6.57 9.38 -1.62
CA GLY A 155 6.51 7.94 -1.92
C GLY A 155 6.89 7.65 -3.36
N TRP A 156 7.12 6.37 -3.67
CA TRP A 156 7.30 5.94 -5.06
C TRP A 156 6.10 6.34 -5.93
N VAL A 157 4.91 6.21 -5.35
CA VAL A 157 3.63 6.59 -5.94
C VAL A 157 2.74 7.28 -4.90
N MET A 158 1.73 7.99 -5.36
CA MET A 158 0.55 8.29 -4.54
C MET A 158 -0.33 7.03 -4.49
N ASN A 159 -0.26 6.28 -3.40
CA ASN A 159 -0.90 4.97 -3.31
C ASN A 159 -2.42 5.05 -3.09
N ASP A 160 -3.18 4.05 -3.57
CA ASP A 160 -4.56 3.82 -3.12
C ASP A 160 -4.59 3.61 -1.60
N GLU A 161 -5.67 4.02 -0.96
CA GLU A 161 -5.88 3.85 0.48
C GLU A 161 -6.92 2.76 0.81
N ALA A 162 -7.61 2.20 -0.19
CA ALA A 162 -8.60 1.16 0.03
C ALA A 162 -8.07 -0.26 -0.25
N ALA A 163 -7.43 -0.51 -1.38
CA ALA A 163 -7.03 -1.85 -1.83
C ALA A 163 -5.57 -2.24 -1.49
N THR A 164 -4.85 -1.33 -0.84
CA THR A 164 -3.46 -1.53 -0.41
C THR A 164 -3.38 -2.17 0.98
N HIS A 165 -2.35 -3.00 1.19
CA HIS A 165 -2.02 -3.54 2.49
C HIS A 165 -0.94 -2.67 3.14
N TYR A 166 -1.06 -2.38 4.45
CA TYR A 166 -0.19 -1.43 5.14
C TYR A 166 1.31 -1.71 4.98
N GLY A 167 1.70 -2.99 4.92
CA GLY A 167 3.09 -3.38 4.68
C GLY A 167 3.63 -2.91 3.32
N ALA A 168 2.83 -3.00 2.26
CA ALA A 168 3.22 -2.53 0.93
C ALA A 168 3.21 -0.99 0.83
N ILE A 169 2.30 -0.33 1.58
CA ILE A 169 2.31 1.14 1.74
C ILE A 169 3.62 1.59 2.39
N VAL A 170 4.04 0.92 3.47
CA VAL A 170 5.31 1.24 4.14
C VAL A 170 6.49 1.02 3.20
N ASP A 171 6.51 -0.06 2.44
CA ASP A 171 7.63 -0.38 1.54
C ASP A 171 7.75 0.64 0.39
N GLN A 172 6.66 1.00 -0.29
CA GLN A 172 6.69 2.00 -1.37
C GLN A 172 7.08 3.39 -0.87
N MET A 173 6.59 3.79 0.32
CA MET A 173 6.98 5.06 0.94
C MET A 173 8.45 5.06 1.34
N THR A 174 8.94 3.94 1.87
CA THR A 174 10.36 3.78 2.26
C THR A 174 11.26 3.92 1.03
N LEU A 175 10.88 3.33 -0.11
CA LEU A 175 11.65 3.40 -1.34
C LEU A 175 11.80 4.84 -1.83
N GLY A 176 10.69 5.57 -1.99
CA GLY A 176 10.71 6.97 -2.45
C GLY A 176 11.39 7.93 -1.46
N LEU A 177 11.07 7.82 -0.17
CA LEU A 177 11.66 8.70 0.85
C LEU A 177 13.15 8.45 1.05
N ARG A 178 13.61 7.20 0.89
CA ARG A 178 15.03 6.88 0.89
C ARG A 178 15.73 7.51 -0.30
N PHE A 179 15.17 7.41 -1.50
CA PHE A 179 15.73 8.07 -2.68
C PHE A 179 15.92 9.57 -2.45
N LEU A 180 14.94 10.24 -1.83
CA LEU A 180 15.03 11.65 -1.49
C LEU A 180 16.13 11.94 -0.45
N GLU A 181 16.22 11.14 0.61
CA GLU A 181 17.27 11.28 1.63
C GLU A 181 18.67 11.06 1.02
N ASP A 182 18.85 10.02 0.21
CA ASP A 182 20.13 9.68 -0.43
C ASP A 182 20.56 10.77 -1.44
N THR A 183 19.60 11.47 -2.07
CA THR A 183 19.85 12.47 -3.14
C THR A 183 19.98 13.91 -2.63
N PHE A 184 19.14 14.30 -1.66
CA PHE A 184 18.96 15.67 -1.20
C PHE A 184 19.16 15.86 0.31
N GLY A 185 19.35 14.76 1.06
CA GLY A 185 19.43 14.79 2.53
C GLY A 185 18.21 15.45 3.17
N ASN A 186 18.45 16.15 4.27
CA ASN A 186 17.40 16.83 5.05
C ASN A 186 16.57 17.85 4.24
N ASP A 187 17.12 18.42 3.16
CA ASP A 187 16.44 19.43 2.35
C ASP A 187 15.35 18.80 1.47
N GLY A 188 15.55 17.55 1.04
CA GLY A 188 14.55 16.80 0.26
C GLY A 188 13.42 16.19 1.09
N ARG A 189 13.48 16.29 2.42
CA ARG A 189 12.53 15.65 3.34
C ARG A 189 11.13 16.27 3.21
N PRO A 190 10.12 15.51 2.75
CA PRO A 190 8.74 15.99 2.73
C PRO A 190 8.21 16.30 4.13
N ARG A 191 7.51 17.42 4.26
CA ARG A 191 6.83 17.83 5.51
C ARG A 191 5.35 17.47 5.50
N VAL A 192 4.76 17.42 4.32
CA VAL A 192 3.33 17.24 4.09
C VAL A 192 3.09 15.98 3.27
N ALA A 193 2.15 15.15 3.73
CA ALA A 193 1.57 14.09 2.92
C ALA A 193 0.52 14.70 1.98
N TRP A 194 0.53 14.28 0.71
CA TRP A 194 -0.27 14.88 -0.36
C TRP A 194 -0.96 13.77 -1.16
N HIS A 195 -2.18 13.40 -0.76
CA HIS A 195 -2.99 12.39 -1.44
C HIS A 195 -4.23 13.04 -2.03
N ILE A 196 -4.04 13.75 -3.14
CA ILE A 196 -5.12 14.51 -3.75
C ILE A 196 -6.15 13.63 -4.47
N ASP A 197 -5.72 12.46 -4.96
CA ASP A 197 -6.53 11.63 -5.85
C ASP A 197 -6.99 10.24 -5.37
N PRO A 198 -6.47 9.64 -4.28
CA PRO A 198 -7.07 8.41 -3.74
C PRO A 198 -8.56 8.57 -3.42
N PHE A 199 -9.34 7.54 -3.74
CA PHE A 199 -10.81 7.60 -3.79
C PHE A 199 -11.47 7.40 -2.41
N GLY A 200 -11.16 8.30 -1.49
CA GLY A 200 -11.43 8.19 -0.06
C GLY A 200 -10.16 7.83 0.71
N HIS A 201 -10.16 8.14 2.02
CA HIS A 201 -8.93 8.13 2.81
C HIS A 201 -9.05 7.25 4.06
N SER A 202 -8.04 6.43 4.31
CA SER A 202 -8.04 5.45 5.38
C SER A 202 -7.45 6.02 6.65
N ARG A 203 -7.98 5.56 7.80
CA ARG A 203 -7.43 5.94 9.09
C ARG A 203 -6.01 5.42 9.27
N GLU A 204 -5.72 4.22 8.76
CA GLU A 204 -4.40 3.63 8.85
C GLU A 204 -3.35 4.46 8.09
N GLN A 205 -3.67 4.99 6.90
CA GLN A 205 -2.75 5.82 6.12
C GLN A 205 -2.28 7.05 6.91
N ALA A 206 -3.22 7.77 7.56
CA ALA A 206 -2.87 8.91 8.41
C ALA A 206 -1.98 8.51 9.60
N SER A 207 -2.21 7.33 10.20
CA SER A 207 -1.38 6.80 11.29
C SER A 207 0.05 6.48 10.82
N LEU A 208 0.18 5.89 9.62
CA LEU A 208 1.49 5.58 9.02
C LEU A 208 2.24 6.88 8.72
N PHE A 209 1.60 7.88 8.12
CA PHE A 209 2.22 9.18 7.85
C PHE A 209 2.68 9.89 9.14
N ALA A 210 1.88 9.86 10.20
CA ALA A 210 2.30 10.39 11.49
C ALA A 210 3.59 9.72 12.00
N GLN A 211 3.69 8.39 11.86
CA GLN A 211 4.87 7.61 12.28
C GLN A 211 6.08 7.76 11.34
N MET A 212 5.87 8.15 10.07
CA MET A 212 6.93 8.50 9.12
C MET A 212 7.51 9.91 9.38
N GLY A 213 6.81 10.75 10.15
CA GLY A 213 7.29 12.07 10.56
C GLY A 213 6.70 13.24 9.78
N PHE A 214 5.57 13.03 9.08
CA PHE A 214 4.82 14.11 8.43
C PHE A 214 4.13 15.00 9.45
N ASP A 215 4.11 16.29 9.16
CA ASP A 215 3.51 17.34 10.00
C ASP A 215 2.01 17.53 9.73
N GLY A 216 1.59 17.24 8.49
CA GLY A 216 0.20 17.32 8.08
C GLY A 216 -0.10 16.51 6.82
N PHE A 217 -1.39 16.36 6.54
CA PHE A 217 -1.94 15.57 5.44
C PHE A 217 -3.01 16.36 4.70
N PHE A 218 -2.87 16.52 3.38
CA PHE A 218 -3.88 17.17 2.55
C PHE A 218 -4.40 16.24 1.47
N PHE A 219 -5.70 16.31 1.23
CA PHE A 219 -6.38 15.50 0.23
C PHE A 219 -7.59 16.20 -0.39
N GLY A 220 -8.02 15.73 -1.57
CA GLY A 220 -9.12 16.31 -2.34
C GLY A 220 -10.47 15.59 -2.18
N ARG A 221 -10.47 14.25 -2.08
CA ARG A 221 -11.65 13.40 -2.27
C ARG A 221 -12.25 12.90 -0.95
N LEU A 222 -13.45 13.38 -0.66
CA LEU A 222 -14.31 12.91 0.44
C LEU A 222 -15.77 12.97 0.01
N ASP A 223 -16.65 12.29 0.75
CA ASP A 223 -18.09 12.30 0.48
C ASP A 223 -18.62 13.73 0.31
N TYR A 224 -19.39 13.95 -0.76
CA TYR A 224 -19.91 15.27 -1.11
C TYR A 224 -20.77 15.90 0.00
N GLN A 225 -21.54 15.09 0.75
CA GLN A 225 -22.32 15.58 1.88
C GLN A 225 -21.41 15.97 3.06
N ASP A 226 -20.35 15.19 3.33
CA ASP A 226 -19.36 15.54 4.35
C ASP A 226 -18.65 16.85 3.99
N LYS A 227 -18.24 17.01 2.72
CA LYS A 227 -17.59 18.24 2.23
C LYS A 227 -18.46 19.47 2.43
N LEU A 228 -19.76 19.39 2.12
CA LEU A 228 -20.71 20.50 2.32
C LEU A 228 -20.81 20.89 3.80
N VAL A 229 -21.03 19.92 4.68
CA VAL A 229 -21.14 20.16 6.13
C VAL A 229 -19.85 20.74 6.70
N ARG A 230 -18.68 20.26 6.24
CA ARG A 230 -17.38 20.78 6.67
C ARG A 230 -17.14 22.22 6.23
N LYS A 231 -17.54 22.59 5.01
CA LYS A 231 -17.46 23.98 4.54
C LYS A 231 -18.33 24.90 5.41
N GLU A 232 -19.57 24.50 5.70
CA GLU A 232 -20.49 25.27 6.56
C GLU A 232 -19.96 25.42 8.00
N ARG A 233 -19.37 24.36 8.56
CA ARG A 233 -18.88 24.35 9.96
C ARG A 233 -17.45 24.86 10.12
N ARG A 234 -16.75 25.17 9.03
CA ARG A 234 -15.31 25.45 9.01
C ARG A 234 -14.49 24.32 9.63
N GLU A 235 -14.84 23.08 9.28
CA GLU A 235 -14.19 21.83 9.70
C GLU A 235 -13.49 21.13 8.51
N MET A 236 -13.09 21.90 7.51
CA MET A 236 -12.20 21.45 6.43
C MET A 236 -10.78 21.17 6.95
N GLU A 237 -10.44 21.63 8.15
CA GLU A 237 -9.13 21.49 8.79
C GLU A 237 -9.30 21.00 10.23
N GLN A 238 -8.60 19.92 10.58
CA GLN A 238 -8.78 19.24 11.86
C GLN A 238 -7.55 18.40 12.25
N VAL A 239 -7.49 17.95 13.50
CA VAL A 239 -6.56 16.92 13.93
C VAL A 239 -7.20 15.56 13.72
N TRP A 240 -6.59 14.70 12.92
CA TRP A 240 -7.03 13.33 12.75
C TRP A 240 -6.32 12.43 13.76
N ARG A 241 -7.07 11.89 14.71
CA ARG A 241 -6.61 10.85 15.63
C ARG A 241 -6.68 9.50 14.93
N ALA A 242 -5.56 9.09 14.36
CA ALA A 242 -5.51 7.99 13.41
C ALA A 242 -5.35 6.59 14.03
N SER A 243 -5.30 6.46 15.36
CA SER A 243 -5.30 5.16 16.02
C SER A 243 -5.99 5.23 17.38
N ALA A 244 -6.75 4.17 17.70
CA ALA A 244 -7.35 3.99 19.02
C ALA A 244 -6.39 3.30 20.01
N SER A 245 -5.35 2.63 19.51
CA SER A 245 -4.41 1.85 20.31
C SER A 245 -3.14 2.64 20.65
N LEU A 246 -2.64 3.44 19.70
CA LEU A 246 -1.44 4.25 19.90
C LEU A 246 -1.77 5.45 20.79
N ARG A 247 -0.96 5.66 21.84
CA ARG A 247 -1.14 6.78 22.76
C ARG A 247 -1.04 8.11 22.01
N ALA A 248 -2.07 8.94 22.07
CA ALA A 248 -2.03 10.29 21.53
C ALA A 248 -0.84 11.08 22.15
N PRO A 249 -0.12 11.91 21.36
CA PRO A 249 -0.41 12.27 19.97
C PRO A 249 0.40 11.45 18.93
N THR A 250 0.85 10.23 19.27
CA THR A 250 1.77 9.43 18.43
C THR A 250 1.28 9.27 16.99
N ALA A 251 -0.01 9.00 16.82
CA ALA A 251 -0.67 8.83 15.53
C ALA A 251 -1.58 10.02 15.15
N ASP A 252 -1.57 11.11 15.94
CA ASP A 252 -2.36 12.30 15.59
C ASP A 252 -1.65 13.02 14.44
N LEU A 253 -2.41 13.44 13.42
CA LEU A 253 -1.90 14.15 12.26
C LEU A 253 -2.84 15.30 11.90
N PHE A 254 -2.32 16.49 11.65
CA PHE A 254 -3.16 17.56 11.13
C PHE A 254 -3.61 17.22 9.72
N THR A 255 -4.87 17.49 9.40
CA THR A 255 -5.47 17.09 8.13
C THR A 255 -6.32 18.21 7.56
N GLY A 256 -6.06 18.55 6.30
CA GLY A 256 -6.78 19.58 5.56
C GLY A 256 -7.44 19.02 4.30
N VAL A 257 -8.71 19.34 4.12
CA VAL A 257 -9.48 19.06 2.91
C VAL A 257 -9.30 20.22 1.94
N LEU A 258 -8.90 19.91 0.71
CA LEU A 258 -8.72 20.90 -0.34
C LEU A 258 -10.08 21.39 -0.90
N PRO A 259 -10.18 22.67 -1.29
CA PRO A 259 -11.47 23.31 -1.57
C PRO A 259 -12.13 22.77 -2.84
N ASN A 260 -11.33 22.55 -3.90
CA ASN A 260 -11.76 22.24 -5.27
C ASN A 260 -11.19 20.90 -5.76
N ASN A 261 -11.20 19.90 -4.86
CA ASN A 261 -10.47 18.64 -5.00
C ASN A 261 -8.98 18.91 -5.13
N TYR A 262 -8.46 19.07 -6.34
CA TYR A 262 -7.07 19.46 -6.59
C TYR A 262 -6.88 20.30 -7.85
N ASN A 263 -7.97 20.78 -8.45
CA ASN A 263 -7.91 21.60 -9.66
C ASN A 263 -7.68 23.08 -9.33
N PRO A 264 -7.20 23.90 -10.30
CA PRO A 264 -7.34 25.35 -10.21
C PRO A 264 -8.79 25.75 -10.00
N PRO A 265 -9.05 26.89 -9.33
CA PRO A 265 -10.37 27.48 -9.36
C PRO A 265 -10.85 27.69 -10.80
N GLU A 266 -12.16 27.57 -11.01
CA GLU A 266 -12.79 27.72 -12.32
C GLU A 266 -12.36 29.03 -13.01
N GLY A 267 -12.02 28.97 -14.30
CA GLY A 267 -11.59 30.12 -15.09
C GLY A 267 -10.15 30.58 -14.84
N LEU A 268 -9.35 29.84 -14.05
CA LEU A 268 -7.95 30.15 -13.73
C LEU A 268 -6.98 29.03 -14.16
N CYS A 269 -7.31 28.27 -15.22
CA CYS A 269 -6.42 27.26 -15.78
C CYS A 269 -5.60 27.79 -16.97
N TRP A 270 -4.29 27.99 -16.77
CA TRP A 270 -3.40 28.53 -17.82
C TRP A 270 -2.40 27.50 -18.38
N ASP A 271 -2.82 26.24 -18.42
CA ASP A 271 -2.06 25.16 -19.03
C ASP A 271 -2.23 25.12 -20.56
N VAL A 272 -1.32 24.43 -21.26
CA VAL A 272 -1.49 24.08 -22.69
C VAL A 272 -2.74 23.22 -22.93
N LEU A 273 -3.17 22.47 -21.91
CA LEU A 273 -4.38 21.64 -21.92
C LEU A 273 -5.68 22.43 -21.66
N CYS A 274 -5.60 23.73 -21.38
CA CYS A 274 -6.73 24.55 -20.97
C CYS A 274 -7.08 25.64 -21.99
N ALA A 275 -8.30 26.14 -21.89
CA ALA A 275 -8.86 27.15 -22.79
C ALA A 275 -9.21 28.48 -22.11
N ASP A 276 -8.87 28.63 -20.81
CA ASP A 276 -9.15 29.87 -20.08
C ASP A 276 -8.31 31.03 -20.62
N GLN A 277 -8.88 32.23 -20.59
CA GLN A 277 -8.21 33.40 -21.13
C GLN A 277 -6.93 33.73 -20.33
N PRO A 278 -5.81 34.02 -20.99
CA PRO A 278 -4.61 34.49 -20.31
C PRO A 278 -4.85 35.89 -19.73
N VAL A 279 -3.97 36.30 -18.82
CA VAL A 279 -4.00 37.64 -18.23
C VAL A 279 -3.50 38.68 -19.24
N VAL A 280 -4.40 39.54 -19.70
CA VAL A 280 -4.14 40.68 -20.58
C VAL A 280 -4.23 41.96 -19.76
N ASP A 281 -3.06 42.53 -19.49
CA ASP A 281 -2.84 43.67 -18.60
C ASP A 281 -2.40 44.95 -19.33
N ASP A 282 -2.22 44.93 -20.66
CA ASP A 282 -2.01 46.14 -21.47
C ASP A 282 -3.37 46.86 -21.68
N PRO A 283 -3.58 48.06 -21.09
CA PRO A 283 -4.85 48.78 -21.21
C PRO A 283 -5.20 49.23 -22.62
N ARG A 284 -4.25 49.15 -23.57
CA ARG A 284 -4.48 49.48 -24.99
C ARG A 284 -4.99 48.28 -25.80
N SER A 285 -4.90 47.07 -25.25
CA SER A 285 -5.41 45.88 -25.90
C SER A 285 -6.94 45.88 -25.88
N PRO A 286 -7.63 45.59 -27.00
CA PRO A 286 -9.08 45.36 -26.97
C PRO A 286 -9.46 44.14 -26.12
N GLU A 287 -8.51 43.24 -25.84
CA GLU A 287 -8.69 42.04 -25.02
C GLU A 287 -8.34 42.26 -23.54
N TYR A 288 -8.14 43.51 -23.08
CA TYR A 288 -7.78 43.80 -21.69
C TYR A 288 -8.81 43.22 -20.70
N ASN A 289 -8.36 42.29 -19.84
CA ASN A 289 -9.23 41.59 -18.89
C ASN A 289 -8.77 41.69 -17.43
N ALA A 290 -7.61 42.30 -17.16
CA ALA A 290 -7.00 42.32 -15.83
C ALA A 290 -7.93 42.86 -14.72
N LYS A 291 -8.73 43.91 -15.00
CA LYS A 291 -9.65 44.47 -14.00
C LYS A 291 -10.76 43.50 -13.61
N GLU A 292 -11.33 42.79 -14.59
CA GLU A 292 -12.40 41.81 -14.36
C GLU A 292 -11.87 40.59 -13.63
N LEU A 293 -10.71 40.08 -14.07
CA LEU A 293 -10.00 38.97 -13.43
C LEU A 293 -9.69 39.27 -11.96
N VAL A 294 -9.16 40.45 -11.64
CA VAL A 294 -8.87 40.83 -10.25
C VAL A 294 -10.15 40.91 -9.42
N SER A 295 -11.24 41.47 -9.96
CA SER A 295 -12.53 41.51 -9.25
C SER A 295 -13.07 40.11 -8.98
N TYR A 296 -12.97 39.22 -9.97
CA TYR A 296 -13.34 37.82 -9.84
C TYR A 296 -12.50 37.10 -8.78
N PHE A 297 -11.17 37.21 -8.85
CA PHE A 297 -10.26 36.56 -7.91
C PHE A 297 -10.49 37.01 -6.47
N LEU A 298 -10.69 38.31 -6.23
CA LEU A 298 -10.96 38.83 -4.87
C LEU A 298 -12.25 38.25 -4.28
N LYS A 299 -13.31 38.12 -5.09
CA LYS A 299 -14.58 37.51 -4.66
C LYS A 299 -14.39 36.02 -4.36
N LEU A 300 -13.72 35.31 -5.25
CA LEU A 300 -13.40 33.89 -5.13
C LEU A 300 -12.59 33.60 -3.86
N ALA A 301 -11.47 34.32 -3.66
CA ALA A 301 -10.61 34.17 -2.49
C ALA A 301 -11.37 34.43 -1.19
N THR A 302 -12.16 35.50 -1.14
CA THR A 302 -12.98 35.83 0.04
C THR A 302 -14.02 34.75 0.33
N ALA A 303 -14.72 34.25 -0.69
CA ALA A 303 -15.71 33.18 -0.54
C ALA A 303 -15.06 31.87 -0.07
N GLN A 304 -13.92 31.50 -0.65
CA GLN A 304 -13.19 30.30 -0.25
C GLN A 304 -12.69 30.40 1.21
N GLY A 305 -12.11 31.55 1.58
CA GLY A 305 -11.62 31.80 2.93
C GLY A 305 -12.69 31.65 4.03
N GLN A 306 -13.97 31.85 3.72
CA GLN A 306 -15.07 31.67 4.67
C GLN A 306 -15.28 30.21 5.11
N SER A 307 -14.75 29.23 4.36
CA SER A 307 -14.81 27.80 4.69
C SER A 307 -13.68 27.33 5.62
N TYR A 308 -12.70 28.20 5.90
CA TYR A 308 -11.52 27.91 6.72
C TYR A 308 -11.51 28.77 7.99
N ARG A 309 -10.67 28.41 8.96
CA ARG A 309 -10.69 29.01 10.30
C ARG A 309 -9.70 30.15 10.50
N THR A 310 -8.60 30.15 9.75
CA THR A 310 -7.56 31.17 9.81
C THR A 310 -7.79 32.21 8.71
N ASN A 311 -6.94 33.23 8.68
CA ASN A 311 -6.82 34.16 7.56
C ASN A 311 -5.88 33.62 6.46
N HIS A 312 -5.73 32.31 6.34
CA HIS A 312 -4.97 31.64 5.28
C HIS A 312 -5.90 30.72 4.51
N THR A 313 -5.76 30.69 3.19
CA THR A 313 -6.44 29.72 2.32
C THR A 313 -5.50 29.24 1.22
N VAL A 314 -5.70 28.01 0.76
CA VAL A 314 -4.88 27.37 -0.28
C VAL A 314 -5.64 27.31 -1.60
N MET A 315 -4.95 27.61 -2.71
CA MET A 315 -5.46 27.35 -4.06
C MET A 315 -4.43 26.49 -4.80
N THR A 316 -4.86 25.29 -5.19
CA THR A 316 -4.11 24.36 -6.03
C THR A 316 -4.08 24.89 -7.45
N MET A 317 -2.92 25.24 -7.97
CA MET A 317 -2.75 25.77 -9.34
C MET A 317 -2.12 24.65 -10.17
N GLY A 318 -2.92 23.65 -10.52
CA GLY A 318 -2.45 22.44 -11.17
C GLY A 318 -3.57 21.41 -11.36
N SER A 319 -3.33 20.42 -12.21
CA SER A 319 -4.23 19.29 -12.49
C SER A 319 -3.42 18.15 -13.11
N ASP A 320 -4.10 17.13 -13.61
CA ASP A 320 -3.52 15.95 -14.26
C ASP A 320 -2.58 16.38 -15.40
N PHE A 321 -1.31 15.99 -15.30
CA PHE A 321 -0.25 16.21 -16.30
C PHE A 321 -0.10 17.64 -16.84
N GLN A 322 -0.41 18.64 -16.02
CA GLN A 322 -0.19 20.04 -16.36
C GLN A 322 1.29 20.43 -16.20
N TYR A 323 1.64 21.66 -16.59
CA TYR A 323 2.99 22.21 -16.57
C TYR A 323 3.95 21.62 -17.60
N GLU A 324 3.46 20.95 -18.66
CA GLU A 324 4.32 20.52 -19.78
C GLU A 324 5.02 21.74 -20.43
N ASN A 325 4.34 22.89 -20.44
CA ASN A 325 4.94 24.21 -20.63
C ASN A 325 4.69 25.10 -19.40
N ALA A 326 5.48 24.90 -18.36
CA ALA A 326 5.35 25.60 -17.09
C ALA A 326 5.35 27.15 -17.21
N ASN A 327 6.00 27.71 -18.23
CA ASN A 327 6.05 29.15 -18.44
C ASN A 327 4.65 29.76 -18.70
N MET A 328 3.72 29.02 -19.30
CA MET A 328 2.34 29.51 -19.51
C MET A 328 1.62 29.74 -18.17
N TRP A 329 1.73 28.79 -17.25
CA TRP A 329 1.24 28.94 -15.89
C TRP A 329 1.90 30.11 -15.17
N PHE A 330 3.22 30.06 -15.04
CA PHE A 330 3.95 31.00 -14.22
C PHE A 330 3.82 32.44 -14.72
N LYS A 331 3.79 32.67 -16.04
CA LYS A 331 3.59 34.02 -16.59
C LYS A 331 2.24 34.64 -16.17
N ASN A 332 1.18 33.84 -16.12
CA ASN A 332 -0.14 34.32 -15.71
C ASN A 332 -0.26 34.45 -14.19
N LEU A 333 0.32 33.52 -13.44
CA LEU A 333 0.38 33.57 -11.97
C LEU A 333 1.17 34.78 -11.48
N ASP A 334 2.31 35.10 -12.09
CA ASP A 334 3.12 36.28 -11.77
C ASP A 334 2.30 37.57 -11.92
N LYS A 335 1.59 37.71 -13.06
CA LYS A 335 0.68 38.84 -13.31
C LYS A 335 -0.46 38.89 -12.32
N LEU A 336 -1.11 37.76 -12.04
CA LEU A 336 -2.22 37.68 -11.09
C LEU A 336 -1.78 38.15 -9.70
N ILE A 337 -0.66 37.62 -9.19
CA ILE A 337 -0.08 38.00 -7.89
C ILE A 337 0.16 39.51 -7.85
N GLN A 338 0.81 40.05 -8.88
CA GLN A 338 1.11 41.48 -8.95
C GLN A 338 -0.18 42.33 -8.97
N LEU A 339 -1.12 42.02 -9.87
CA LEU A 339 -2.35 42.79 -10.07
C LEU A 339 -3.26 42.77 -8.84
N VAL A 340 -3.40 41.62 -8.17
CA VAL A 340 -4.22 41.48 -6.97
C VAL A 340 -3.56 42.21 -5.79
N ASN A 341 -2.26 42.02 -5.56
CA ASN A 341 -1.55 42.68 -4.46
C ASN A 341 -1.51 44.20 -4.63
N MET A 342 -1.47 44.75 -5.85
CA MET A 342 -1.59 46.20 -6.07
C MET A 342 -2.91 46.79 -5.57
N GLN A 343 -4.00 46.00 -5.50
CA GLN A 343 -5.28 46.48 -4.96
C GLN A 343 -5.23 46.72 -3.45
N GLN A 344 -4.17 46.34 -2.74
CA GLN A 344 -3.99 46.66 -1.32
C GLN A 344 -3.91 48.19 -1.12
N ALA A 345 -3.31 48.92 -2.06
CA ALA A 345 -3.32 50.40 -2.05
C ALA A 345 -4.74 50.99 -2.21
N ASN A 346 -5.66 50.21 -2.78
CA ASN A 346 -7.07 50.55 -2.97
C ASN A 346 -7.98 49.95 -1.86
N GLY A 347 -7.39 49.48 -0.75
CA GLY A 347 -8.11 48.97 0.41
C GLY A 347 -8.43 47.47 0.39
N SER A 348 -7.97 46.71 -0.61
CA SER A 348 -8.09 45.24 -0.58
C SER A 348 -7.34 44.65 0.62
N ARG A 349 -7.95 43.67 1.29
CA ARG A 349 -7.36 42.92 2.40
C ARG A 349 -6.97 41.50 2.01
N VAL A 350 -6.62 41.31 0.74
CA VAL A 350 -6.15 40.03 0.19
C VAL A 350 -4.69 40.16 -0.19
N HIS A 351 -3.89 39.19 0.24
CA HIS A 351 -2.49 39.04 -0.15
C HIS A 351 -2.30 37.69 -0.83
N VAL A 352 -1.71 37.69 -2.03
CA VAL A 352 -1.49 36.49 -2.83
C VAL A 352 0.01 36.24 -2.95
N LEU A 353 0.40 34.98 -2.85
CA LEU A 353 1.80 34.57 -2.89
C LEU A 353 1.95 33.17 -3.48
N TYR A 354 3.07 32.90 -4.16
CA TYR A 354 3.51 31.53 -4.37
C TYR A 354 3.78 30.87 -3.03
N SER A 355 3.38 29.61 -2.90
CA SER A 355 3.56 28.86 -1.66
C SER A 355 3.70 27.37 -1.93
N THR A 356 3.82 26.61 -0.84
CA THR A 356 3.82 25.15 -0.81
C THR A 356 2.83 24.67 0.26
N PRO A 357 2.39 23.40 0.25
CA PRO A 357 1.55 22.85 1.30
C PRO A 357 2.22 22.92 2.67
N ALA A 358 3.55 22.75 2.77
CA ALA A 358 4.27 22.89 4.03
C ALA A 358 4.18 24.33 4.56
N CYS A 359 4.38 25.33 3.70
CA CYS A 359 4.28 26.73 4.12
C CYS A 359 2.86 27.13 4.50
N TYR A 360 1.83 26.61 3.81
CA TYR A 360 0.45 26.78 4.25
C TYR A 360 0.22 26.17 5.64
N LEU A 361 0.62 24.91 5.83
CA LEU A 361 0.49 24.20 7.11
C LEU A 361 1.19 24.93 8.27
N TRP A 362 2.37 25.49 8.00
CA TRP A 362 3.15 26.22 8.99
C TRP A 362 2.41 27.45 9.52
N GLU A 363 1.76 28.21 8.64
CA GLU A 363 0.95 29.36 9.06
C GLU A 363 -0.30 28.95 9.83
N LEU A 364 -0.92 27.83 9.47
CA LEU A 364 -2.01 27.25 10.28
C LEU A 364 -1.53 26.86 11.69
N ASN A 365 -0.30 26.39 11.82
CA ASN A 365 0.29 26.06 13.11
C ASN A 365 0.58 27.30 13.96
N LYS A 366 1.16 28.34 13.34
CA LYS A 366 1.43 29.64 13.98
C LYS A 366 0.18 30.36 14.47
N ALA A 367 -0.97 30.14 13.82
CA ALA A 367 -2.25 30.68 14.26
C ALA A 367 -2.63 30.21 15.68
N ASN A 368 -2.00 29.15 16.20
CA ASN A 368 -2.13 28.66 17.57
C ASN A 368 -3.60 28.47 18.02
N LEU A 369 -4.43 27.97 17.09
CA LEU A 369 -5.83 27.69 17.33
C LEU A 369 -6.03 26.31 17.96
N THR A 370 -7.22 26.11 18.54
CA THR A 370 -7.70 24.79 18.95
C THR A 370 -8.45 24.12 17.80
N TRP A 371 -8.19 22.86 17.49
CA TRP A 371 -8.73 22.16 16.30
C TRP A 371 -9.72 21.04 16.65
N SER A 372 -10.74 20.82 15.81
CA SER A 372 -11.63 19.65 15.94
C SER A 372 -10.85 18.35 15.77
N VAL A 373 -11.41 17.25 16.27
CA VAL A 373 -10.79 15.91 16.19
C VAL A 373 -11.69 14.98 15.39
N LYS A 374 -11.10 14.26 14.41
CA LYS A 374 -11.73 13.13 13.72
C LYS A 374 -11.05 11.82 14.15
N GLU A 375 -11.80 10.74 14.32
CA GLU A 375 -11.28 9.45 14.85
C GLU A 375 -11.56 8.23 13.95
N ASP A 376 -12.45 8.37 12.97
CA ASP A 376 -12.81 7.37 11.96
C ASP A 376 -12.07 7.62 10.63
N ASP A 377 -12.53 7.03 9.53
CA ASP A 377 -11.96 7.22 8.18
C ASP A 377 -12.87 8.07 7.26
N PHE A 378 -12.44 8.28 6.02
CA PHE A 378 -13.21 8.99 4.98
C PHE A 378 -13.81 8.00 3.96
N PHE A 379 -14.19 6.80 4.40
CA PHE A 379 -14.84 5.80 3.55
C PHE A 379 -16.33 5.60 3.89
N PRO A 380 -17.14 5.19 2.90
CA PRO A 380 -16.83 5.22 1.46
C PRO A 380 -16.89 6.65 0.88
N TYR A 381 -16.18 6.88 -0.22
CA TYR A 381 -16.23 8.12 -0.99
C TYR A 381 -17.42 8.12 -1.96
N ALA A 382 -18.05 9.28 -2.10
CA ALA A 382 -19.01 9.58 -3.14
C ALA A 382 -18.88 11.04 -3.60
N ASP A 383 -18.85 11.27 -4.90
CA ASP A 383 -18.86 12.62 -5.50
C ASP A 383 -20.26 13.10 -5.89
N GLY A 384 -21.29 12.28 -5.63
CA GLY A 384 -22.68 12.65 -5.80
C GLY A 384 -23.66 11.58 -5.28
N PRO A 385 -24.98 11.86 -5.30
CA PRO A 385 -26.02 10.99 -4.75
C PRO A 385 -25.96 9.52 -5.20
N HIS A 386 -25.76 9.25 -6.48
CA HIS A 386 -25.78 7.89 -7.05
C HIS A 386 -24.40 7.37 -7.44
N MET A 387 -23.36 7.97 -6.85
CA MET A 387 -21.99 7.88 -7.34
C MET A 387 -21.04 7.42 -6.22
N PHE A 388 -21.31 6.27 -5.62
CA PHE A 388 -20.45 5.70 -4.58
C PHE A 388 -19.29 4.91 -5.20
N TRP A 389 -18.07 5.32 -4.88
CA TRP A 389 -16.82 4.73 -5.38
C TRP A 389 -16.46 3.53 -4.52
N THR A 390 -17.30 2.49 -4.58
CA THR A 390 -17.12 1.26 -3.80
C THR A 390 -16.96 0.03 -4.69
N GLY A 391 -17.02 0.22 -6.00
CA GLY A 391 -16.80 -0.85 -6.98
C GLY A 391 -15.33 -1.23 -7.09
N TYR A 392 -14.43 -0.25 -7.03
CA TYR A 392 -12.99 -0.47 -7.16
C TYR A 392 -12.38 -1.29 -6.04
N PHE A 393 -13.07 -1.41 -4.89
CA PHE A 393 -12.68 -2.35 -3.83
C PHE A 393 -12.60 -3.79 -4.35
N SER A 394 -13.32 -4.14 -5.42
CA SER A 394 -13.32 -5.47 -6.05
C SER A 394 -13.01 -5.50 -7.55
N SER A 395 -12.76 -4.36 -8.20
CA SER A 395 -12.39 -4.33 -9.63
C SER A 395 -11.05 -5.01 -9.88
N ARG A 396 -10.92 -5.74 -11.01
CA ARG A 396 -9.71 -6.51 -11.37
C ARG A 396 -9.20 -7.43 -10.25
N PRO A 397 -10.03 -8.35 -9.72
CA PRO A 397 -9.68 -9.17 -8.56
C PRO A 397 -8.53 -10.15 -8.83
N ALA A 398 -8.20 -10.46 -10.10
CA ALA A 398 -7.02 -11.22 -10.44
C ALA A 398 -5.72 -10.43 -10.17
N LEU A 399 -5.67 -9.16 -10.58
CA LEU A 399 -4.52 -8.28 -10.35
C LEU A 399 -4.31 -8.04 -8.85
N LYS A 400 -5.39 -7.79 -8.09
CA LYS A 400 -5.36 -7.67 -6.62
C LYS A 400 -4.78 -8.90 -5.92
N ARG A 401 -4.97 -10.10 -6.47
CA ARG A 401 -4.32 -11.31 -5.94
C ARG A 401 -2.87 -11.43 -6.37
N TYR A 402 -2.56 -11.04 -7.60
CA TYR A 402 -1.18 -11.08 -8.07
C TYR A 402 -0.29 -10.12 -7.28
N GLU A 403 -0.85 -8.98 -6.87
CA GLU A 403 -0.25 -8.07 -5.90
C GLU A 403 0.08 -8.78 -4.58
N ARG A 404 -0.88 -9.47 -3.93
CA ARG A 404 -0.63 -10.13 -2.63
C ARG A 404 0.39 -11.26 -2.72
N LEU A 405 0.35 -12.02 -3.82
CA LEU A 405 1.33 -13.08 -4.08
C LEU A 405 2.74 -12.50 -4.28
N SER A 406 2.85 -11.42 -5.05
CA SER A 406 4.13 -10.75 -5.32
C SER A 406 4.67 -10.05 -4.09
N TYR A 407 3.81 -9.47 -3.25
CA TYR A 407 4.21 -8.91 -1.96
C TYR A 407 4.82 -9.98 -1.04
N ASN A 408 4.15 -11.14 -0.90
CA ASN A 408 4.70 -12.26 -0.12
C ASN A 408 6.06 -12.70 -0.67
N PHE A 409 6.16 -12.89 -1.99
CA PHE A 409 7.39 -13.33 -2.64
C PHE A 409 8.53 -12.32 -2.46
N LEU A 410 8.23 -11.02 -2.56
CA LEU A 410 9.19 -9.95 -2.26
C LEU A 410 9.69 -10.02 -0.81
N GLN A 411 8.81 -10.23 0.17
CA GLN A 411 9.23 -10.37 1.57
C GLN A 411 10.13 -11.60 1.76
N VAL A 412 9.83 -12.72 1.09
CA VAL A 412 10.68 -13.92 1.10
C VAL A 412 12.07 -13.62 0.52
N CYS A 413 12.16 -12.94 -0.62
CA CYS A 413 13.44 -12.53 -1.20
C CYS A 413 14.21 -11.57 -0.28
N ASN A 414 13.56 -10.54 0.26
CA ASN A 414 14.16 -9.58 1.18
C ASN A 414 14.75 -10.26 2.42
N GLN A 415 14.00 -11.20 3.02
CA GLN A 415 14.42 -11.96 4.18
C GLN A 415 15.64 -12.84 3.86
N LEU A 416 15.62 -13.55 2.73
CA LEU A 416 16.72 -14.43 2.35
C LEU A 416 17.96 -13.65 1.92
N GLU A 417 17.78 -12.51 1.24
CA GLU A 417 18.84 -11.56 0.96
C GLU A 417 19.49 -11.05 2.24
N ALA A 418 18.69 -10.66 3.24
CA ALA A 418 19.18 -10.21 4.53
C ALA A 418 19.89 -11.32 5.32
N LEU A 419 19.36 -12.55 5.31
CA LEU A 419 19.95 -13.69 6.02
C LEU A 419 21.29 -14.12 5.43
N VAL A 420 21.45 -14.06 4.11
CA VAL A 420 22.60 -14.62 3.39
C VAL A 420 23.64 -13.54 3.01
N GLY A 421 23.22 -12.28 2.94
CA GLY A 421 24.05 -11.15 2.57
C GLY A 421 24.40 -11.16 1.07
N PRO A 422 25.56 -10.61 0.68
CA PRO A 422 25.96 -10.46 -0.73
C PRO A 422 25.93 -11.75 -1.57
N ALA A 423 26.06 -12.92 -0.92
CA ALA A 423 26.01 -14.22 -1.59
C ALA A 423 24.61 -14.60 -2.10
N ALA A 424 23.55 -13.92 -1.66
CA ALA A 424 22.22 -14.04 -2.27
C ALA A 424 22.19 -13.35 -3.65
N ASN A 425 22.84 -12.19 -3.78
CA ASN A 425 22.87 -11.44 -5.03
C ASN A 425 23.85 -12.04 -6.05
N VAL A 426 25.01 -12.51 -5.60
CA VAL A 426 26.01 -13.14 -6.48
C VAL A 426 26.32 -14.53 -5.97
N GLY A 427 25.77 -15.54 -6.62
CA GLY A 427 25.89 -16.94 -6.22
C GLY A 427 25.98 -17.91 -7.40
N PRO A 428 25.85 -19.22 -7.15
CA PRO A 428 26.06 -20.26 -8.16
C PRO A 428 25.06 -20.22 -9.34
N TYR A 429 23.95 -19.49 -9.23
CA TYR A 429 22.96 -19.34 -10.30
C TYR A 429 23.06 -17.98 -11.02
N GLY A 430 24.11 -17.21 -10.74
CA GLY A 430 24.35 -15.89 -11.34
C GLY A 430 23.87 -14.75 -10.46
N TYR A 431 23.55 -13.62 -11.11
CA TYR A 431 23.15 -12.38 -10.45
C TYR A 431 21.64 -12.38 -10.17
N GLY A 432 21.27 -12.25 -8.89
CA GLY A 432 19.91 -12.10 -8.41
C GLY A 432 19.70 -10.77 -7.67
N ASP A 433 18.49 -10.23 -7.75
CA ASP A 433 18.18 -8.93 -7.18
C ASP A 433 16.69 -8.84 -6.78
N SER A 434 16.41 -8.25 -5.61
CA SER A 434 15.07 -7.98 -5.12
C SER A 434 14.54 -6.62 -5.59
N ALA A 435 15.42 -5.69 -5.98
CA ALA A 435 15.06 -4.32 -6.34
C ALA A 435 14.04 -4.22 -7.49
N PRO A 436 14.16 -4.98 -8.61
CA PRO A 436 13.17 -4.90 -9.69
C PRO A 436 11.75 -5.29 -9.26
N LEU A 437 11.62 -6.28 -8.36
CA LEU A 437 10.31 -6.64 -7.80
C LEU A 437 9.82 -5.61 -6.79
N ASN A 438 10.73 -5.01 -6.00
CA ASN A 438 10.40 -3.94 -5.07
C ASN A 438 9.82 -2.72 -5.79
N GLU A 439 10.45 -2.28 -6.88
CA GLU A 439 9.96 -1.17 -7.71
C GLU A 439 8.61 -1.50 -8.38
N ALA A 440 8.47 -2.68 -8.97
CA ALA A 440 7.21 -3.11 -9.59
C ALA A 440 6.07 -3.20 -8.55
N MET A 441 6.36 -3.69 -7.35
CA MET A 441 5.41 -3.72 -6.23
C MET A 441 5.04 -2.32 -5.75
N ALA A 442 6.00 -1.38 -5.73
CA ALA A 442 5.77 0.00 -5.37
C ALA A 442 4.88 0.72 -6.39
N VAL A 443 5.13 0.54 -7.69
CA VAL A 443 4.27 1.03 -8.79
C VAL A 443 2.85 0.51 -8.63
N LEU A 444 2.69 -0.79 -8.33
CA LEU A 444 1.37 -1.41 -8.22
C LEU A 444 0.51 -0.84 -7.07
N GLN A 445 1.10 -0.12 -6.11
CA GLN A 445 0.32 0.54 -5.06
C GLN A 445 -0.40 1.80 -5.54
N HIS A 446 -0.08 2.34 -6.72
CA HIS A 446 -0.71 3.54 -7.29
C HIS A 446 -2.23 3.42 -7.34
N HIS A 447 -2.92 4.55 -7.22
CA HIS A 447 -4.37 4.60 -7.07
C HIS A 447 -5.19 4.21 -8.31
N ASP A 448 -4.57 3.95 -9.47
CA ASP A 448 -5.20 3.28 -10.63
C ASP A 448 -4.64 1.89 -10.96
N ALA A 449 -3.67 1.44 -10.16
CA ALA A 449 -3.05 0.14 -10.31
C ALA A 449 -3.80 -0.94 -9.52
N VAL A 450 -3.51 -1.12 -8.23
CA VAL A 450 -4.17 -2.15 -7.39
C VAL A 450 -5.68 -1.89 -7.19
N SER A 451 -6.13 -0.64 -7.29
CA SER A 451 -7.55 -0.27 -7.31
C SER A 451 -8.31 -0.89 -8.49
N GLY A 452 -7.60 -1.20 -9.57
CA GLY A 452 -8.14 -1.80 -10.79
C GLY A 452 -8.87 -0.83 -11.70
N THR A 453 -8.51 0.45 -11.67
CA THR A 453 -9.20 1.54 -12.36
C THR A 453 -8.46 2.13 -13.56
N SER A 454 -7.31 1.59 -13.92
CA SER A 454 -6.62 1.86 -15.19
C SER A 454 -7.25 1.17 -16.40
N ARG A 455 -6.89 1.62 -17.61
CA ARG A 455 -7.22 0.94 -18.88
C ARG A 455 -6.64 -0.46 -18.94
N GLN A 456 -7.24 -1.33 -19.76
CA GLN A 456 -6.86 -2.74 -19.81
C GLN A 456 -5.40 -2.97 -20.20
N HIS A 457 -4.85 -2.19 -21.14
CA HIS A 457 -3.46 -2.36 -21.57
C HIS A 457 -2.46 -1.94 -20.48
N VAL A 458 -2.81 -0.94 -19.67
CA VAL A 458 -2.03 -0.52 -18.50
C VAL A 458 -2.08 -1.57 -17.40
N ALA A 459 -3.25 -2.15 -17.13
CA ALA A 459 -3.38 -3.29 -16.21
C ALA A 459 -2.52 -4.49 -16.65
N ASN A 460 -2.41 -4.74 -17.97
CA ASN A 460 -1.51 -5.76 -18.52
C ASN A 460 -0.04 -5.40 -18.31
N ASP A 461 0.32 -4.12 -18.42
CA ASP A 461 1.67 -3.63 -18.17
C ASP A 461 2.09 -3.79 -16.70
N TYR A 462 1.21 -3.48 -15.74
CA TYR A 462 1.47 -3.76 -14.33
C TYR A 462 1.74 -5.26 -14.07
N ALA A 463 0.93 -6.14 -14.66
CA ALA A 463 1.15 -7.59 -14.56
C ALA A 463 2.48 -8.01 -15.22
N ARG A 464 2.88 -7.38 -16.34
CA ARG A 464 4.18 -7.59 -16.99
C ARG A 464 5.33 -7.17 -16.09
N GLN A 465 5.25 -6.00 -15.45
CA GLN A 465 6.27 -5.49 -14.52
C GLN A 465 6.47 -6.45 -13.35
N LEU A 466 5.39 -6.90 -12.70
CA LEU A 466 5.49 -7.93 -11.65
C LEU A 466 6.16 -9.22 -12.18
N ALA A 467 5.71 -9.73 -13.32
CA ALA A 467 6.25 -10.97 -13.89
C ALA A 467 7.75 -10.87 -14.20
N ALA A 468 8.21 -9.70 -14.66
CA ALA A 468 9.61 -9.42 -14.90
C ALA A 468 10.42 -9.35 -13.58
N GLY A 469 9.88 -8.69 -12.55
CA GLY A 469 10.51 -8.58 -11.24
C GLY A 469 10.72 -9.93 -10.53
N TRP A 470 9.85 -10.93 -10.78
CA TRP A 470 10.01 -12.27 -10.20
C TRP A 470 11.30 -12.98 -10.64
N GLY A 471 11.76 -12.78 -11.88
CA GLY A 471 12.92 -13.51 -12.42
C GLY A 471 14.21 -13.31 -11.62
N PRO A 472 14.70 -12.06 -11.46
CA PRO A 472 15.87 -11.77 -10.63
C PRO A 472 15.72 -12.24 -9.16
N CYS A 473 14.50 -12.15 -8.62
CA CYS A 473 14.18 -12.60 -7.26
C CYS A 473 14.27 -14.14 -7.12
N GLU A 474 13.85 -14.91 -8.14
CA GLU A 474 14.00 -16.37 -8.17
C GLU A 474 15.47 -16.81 -8.22
N VAL A 475 16.32 -16.06 -8.94
CA VAL A 475 17.79 -16.29 -8.94
C VAL A 475 18.35 -16.00 -7.54
N LEU A 476 17.97 -14.89 -6.93
CA LEU A 476 18.37 -14.53 -5.56
C LEU A 476 17.96 -15.61 -4.56
N LEU A 477 16.72 -16.08 -4.66
CA LEU A 477 16.20 -17.16 -3.81
C LEU A 477 17.01 -18.45 -3.99
N SER A 478 17.33 -18.81 -5.23
CA SER A 478 18.10 -20.01 -5.56
C SER A 478 19.52 -19.94 -4.98
N ASN A 479 20.19 -18.80 -5.11
CA ASN A 479 21.49 -18.54 -4.49
C ASN A 479 21.43 -18.67 -2.96
N ALA A 480 20.43 -18.04 -2.34
CA ALA A 480 20.25 -18.07 -0.89
C ALA A 480 19.94 -19.49 -0.37
N LEU A 481 19.02 -20.21 -1.03
CA LEU A 481 18.69 -21.59 -0.67
C LEU A 481 19.90 -22.52 -0.86
N ALA A 482 20.70 -22.36 -1.91
CA ALA A 482 21.88 -23.18 -2.11
C ALA A 482 22.93 -22.96 -1.01
N LYS A 483 23.17 -21.71 -0.62
CA LYS A 483 24.10 -21.41 0.48
C LYS A 483 23.58 -21.93 1.83
N LEU A 484 22.30 -21.69 2.16
CA LEU A 484 21.74 -22.10 3.45
C LEU A 484 21.54 -23.62 3.59
N SER A 485 21.17 -24.31 2.50
CA SER A 485 21.04 -25.77 2.47
C SER A 485 22.37 -26.49 2.26
N GLY A 486 23.39 -25.81 1.75
CA GLY A 486 24.66 -26.43 1.39
C GLY A 486 24.58 -27.33 0.17
N SER A 487 23.52 -27.25 -0.65
CA SER A 487 23.35 -28.01 -1.90
C SER A 487 23.01 -27.11 -3.08
N LYS A 488 23.73 -27.28 -4.20
CA LYS A 488 23.48 -26.62 -5.49
C LYS A 488 22.49 -27.44 -6.30
N GLU A 489 21.21 -27.34 -5.95
CA GLU A 489 20.10 -28.02 -6.62
C GLU A 489 19.64 -27.31 -7.92
N SER A 490 18.97 -28.01 -8.82
CA SER A 490 18.25 -27.34 -9.92
C SER A 490 16.87 -26.91 -9.44
N PHE A 491 16.78 -25.70 -8.86
CA PHE A 491 15.52 -25.19 -8.31
C PHE A 491 14.48 -24.90 -9.40
N SER A 492 13.24 -25.22 -9.12
CA SER A 492 12.07 -25.05 -9.99
C SER A 492 10.92 -24.40 -9.23
N PHE A 493 10.29 -23.41 -9.86
CA PHE A 493 9.24 -22.58 -9.29
C PHE A 493 7.88 -22.89 -9.92
N CYS A 494 6.88 -23.18 -9.09
CA CYS A 494 5.53 -23.52 -9.57
C CYS A 494 4.59 -22.32 -9.47
N ARG A 495 4.68 -21.42 -10.46
CA ARG A 495 3.87 -20.19 -10.54
C ARG A 495 2.37 -20.42 -10.81
N TYR A 496 1.99 -21.65 -11.20
CA TYR A 496 0.64 -21.99 -11.68
C TYR A 496 -0.06 -23.05 -10.81
N LEU A 497 0.30 -23.16 -9.53
CA LEU A 497 -0.33 -24.10 -8.59
C LEU A 497 -1.84 -23.88 -8.45
N ASN A 498 -2.31 -22.64 -8.59
CA ASN A 498 -3.74 -22.31 -8.52
C ASN A 498 -4.57 -22.95 -9.63
N ILE A 499 -3.96 -23.35 -10.76
CA ILE A 499 -4.59 -24.09 -11.86
C ILE A 499 -4.00 -25.49 -12.00
N SER A 500 -3.41 -26.02 -10.92
CA SER A 500 -2.88 -27.38 -10.82
C SER A 500 -1.80 -27.70 -11.86
N ILE A 501 -0.89 -26.74 -12.11
CA ILE A 501 0.28 -26.92 -13.00
C ILE A 501 1.59 -26.71 -12.22
N CYS A 502 2.44 -27.74 -12.24
CA CYS A 502 3.79 -27.74 -11.67
C CYS A 502 4.62 -28.81 -12.40
N PRO A 503 5.38 -28.44 -13.45
CA PRO A 503 5.97 -29.41 -14.38
C PRO A 503 6.82 -30.51 -13.70
N LEU A 504 7.67 -30.14 -12.74
CA LEU A 504 8.58 -31.09 -12.10
C LEU A 504 7.85 -32.18 -11.32
N SER A 505 6.86 -31.83 -10.49
CA SER A 505 6.10 -32.80 -9.70
C SER A 505 5.18 -33.69 -10.53
N GLN A 506 4.78 -33.22 -11.72
CA GLN A 506 3.95 -34.00 -12.65
C GLN A 506 4.76 -34.98 -13.49
N THR A 507 6.01 -34.65 -13.81
CA THR A 507 6.86 -35.44 -14.74
C THR A 507 7.88 -36.33 -14.05
N SER A 508 8.40 -35.93 -12.89
CA SER A 508 9.46 -36.67 -12.22
C SER A 508 8.94 -37.76 -11.29
N ALA A 509 9.62 -38.91 -11.28
CA ALA A 509 9.38 -39.97 -10.30
C ALA A 509 10.07 -39.69 -8.95
N HIS A 510 11.07 -38.81 -8.90
CA HIS A 510 11.76 -38.40 -7.68
C HIS A 510 12.03 -36.90 -7.69
N PHE A 511 11.69 -36.22 -6.61
CA PHE A 511 11.98 -34.80 -6.45
C PHE A 511 11.99 -34.42 -4.96
N GLN A 512 12.55 -33.25 -4.68
CA GLN A 512 12.55 -32.61 -3.37
C GLN A 512 11.60 -31.41 -3.38
N VAL A 513 11.00 -31.14 -2.22
CA VAL A 513 10.15 -29.98 -1.97
C VAL A 513 10.72 -29.21 -0.78
N THR A 514 11.25 -28.03 -1.06
CA THR A 514 11.67 -27.05 -0.05
C THR A 514 10.51 -26.13 0.27
N VAL A 515 10.10 -26.12 1.53
CA VAL A 515 9.06 -25.21 2.03
C VAL A 515 9.73 -24.16 2.91
N TYR A 516 9.76 -22.90 2.48
CA TYR A 516 10.28 -21.77 3.24
C TYR A 516 9.14 -21.02 3.95
N ASN A 517 9.30 -20.79 5.24
CA ASN A 517 8.36 -20.10 6.10
C ASN A 517 8.89 -18.69 6.42
N PRO A 518 8.26 -17.63 5.91
CA PRO A 518 8.67 -16.25 6.17
C PRO A 518 8.24 -15.71 7.55
N LEU A 519 7.44 -16.47 8.32
CA LEU A 519 6.96 -16.02 9.63
C LEU A 519 8.03 -16.19 10.70
N GLY A 520 8.01 -15.31 11.71
CA GLY A 520 8.87 -15.42 12.89
C GLY A 520 8.52 -16.55 13.87
N ARG A 521 7.65 -17.49 13.47
CA ARG A 521 7.18 -18.63 14.28
C ARG A 521 7.14 -19.88 13.41
N LYS A 522 7.19 -21.05 14.04
CA LYS A 522 6.98 -22.33 13.36
C LYS A 522 5.58 -22.39 12.75
N VAL A 523 5.48 -22.95 11.55
CA VAL A 523 4.22 -23.11 10.83
C VAL A 523 4.01 -24.55 10.41
N ASP A 524 2.84 -25.08 10.73
CA ASP A 524 2.31 -26.29 10.10
C ASP A 524 1.50 -25.88 8.86
N TRP A 525 1.85 -26.45 7.70
CA TRP A 525 1.29 -26.12 6.40
C TRP A 525 0.89 -27.38 5.65
N MET A 526 -0.28 -27.40 5.02
CA MET A 526 -0.65 -28.49 4.13
C MET A 526 -0.09 -28.21 2.74
N VAL A 527 0.95 -28.93 2.34
CA VAL A 527 1.49 -28.85 0.98
C VAL A 527 0.52 -29.57 0.04
N ARG A 528 0.24 -28.96 -1.11
CA ARG A 528 -0.65 -29.49 -2.15
C ARG A 528 0.01 -29.25 -3.50
N LEU A 529 0.35 -30.33 -4.21
CA LEU A 529 1.11 -30.28 -5.47
C LEU A 529 0.45 -31.17 -6.53
N PRO A 530 0.28 -30.71 -7.78
CA PRO A 530 -0.18 -31.57 -8.86
C PRO A 530 0.90 -32.61 -9.20
N VAL A 531 0.51 -33.86 -9.37
CA VAL A 531 1.42 -34.99 -9.64
C VAL A 531 0.86 -35.88 -10.74
N SER A 532 1.67 -36.80 -11.25
CA SER A 532 1.17 -37.89 -12.09
C SER A 532 0.40 -38.93 -11.27
N GLU A 533 -0.46 -39.72 -11.92
CA GLU A 533 -1.22 -40.79 -11.27
C GLU A 533 -0.28 -41.81 -10.59
N GLY A 534 -0.51 -42.13 -9.32
CA GLY A 534 0.28 -43.16 -8.63
C GLY A 534 0.32 -42.98 -7.11
N LEU A 535 1.13 -43.80 -6.46
CA LEU A 535 1.41 -43.70 -5.03
C LEU A 535 2.75 -42.99 -4.83
N PHE A 536 2.79 -42.02 -3.92
CA PHE A 536 4.01 -41.27 -3.60
C PHE A 536 4.37 -41.50 -2.14
N LEU A 537 5.64 -41.79 -1.89
CA LEU A 537 6.24 -41.83 -0.58
C LEU A 537 6.85 -40.45 -0.29
N VAL A 538 6.42 -39.82 0.81
CA VAL A 538 6.96 -38.54 1.27
C VAL A 538 7.80 -38.77 2.52
N LYS A 539 9.02 -38.23 2.52
CA LYS A 539 9.92 -38.26 3.67
C LYS A 539 10.24 -36.85 4.16
N ASP A 540 10.27 -36.69 5.47
CA ASP A 540 10.61 -35.43 6.15
C ASP A 540 12.14 -35.17 6.14
N PRO A 541 12.59 -34.00 6.64
CA PRO A 541 14.02 -33.68 6.76
C PRO A 541 14.85 -34.69 7.57
N SER A 542 14.22 -35.49 8.43
CA SER A 542 14.86 -36.55 9.24
C SER A 542 14.76 -37.94 8.59
N ASN A 543 14.39 -38.01 7.30
CA ASN A 543 14.19 -39.23 6.53
C ASN A 543 13.08 -40.16 7.07
N LYS A 544 12.16 -39.62 7.89
CA LYS A 544 10.98 -40.33 8.38
C LYS A 544 9.82 -40.18 7.41
N THR A 545 9.02 -41.23 7.26
CA THR A 545 7.85 -41.19 6.36
C THR A 545 6.76 -40.31 6.94
N VAL A 546 6.24 -39.39 6.13
CA VAL A 546 5.13 -38.50 6.47
C VAL A 546 3.84 -39.04 5.84
N PRO A 547 2.70 -38.98 6.54
CA PRO A 547 1.41 -39.28 5.93
C PRO A 547 1.18 -38.42 4.69
N SER A 548 0.92 -39.06 3.57
CA SER A 548 0.66 -38.38 2.31
C SER A 548 -0.48 -39.05 1.56
N LYS A 549 -1.14 -38.28 0.70
CA LYS A 549 -2.31 -38.76 -0.03
C LYS A 549 -2.43 -38.10 -1.38
N VAL A 550 -2.80 -38.87 -2.39
CA VAL A 550 -3.14 -38.36 -3.71
C VAL A 550 -4.66 -38.23 -3.80
N VAL A 551 -5.13 -37.05 -4.21
CA VAL A 551 -6.54 -36.71 -4.37
C VAL A 551 -6.82 -36.42 -5.84
N GLU A 552 -7.80 -37.12 -6.40
CA GLU A 552 -8.31 -36.82 -7.73
C GLU A 552 -9.29 -35.65 -7.67
N LEU A 553 -9.11 -34.68 -8.57
CA LEU A 553 -9.95 -33.51 -8.66
C LEU A 553 -11.06 -33.73 -9.69
N PRO A 554 -12.34 -33.46 -9.36
CA PRO A 554 -13.45 -33.63 -10.32
C PRO A 554 -13.36 -32.74 -11.58
N SER A 555 -12.51 -31.70 -11.55
CA SER A 555 -12.39 -30.67 -12.57
C SER A 555 -10.97 -30.50 -13.13
N SER A 556 -10.06 -31.42 -12.83
CA SER A 556 -8.67 -31.40 -13.32
C SER A 556 -8.23 -32.83 -13.61
N ASP A 557 -7.63 -33.04 -14.77
CA ASP A 557 -7.04 -34.34 -15.15
C ASP A 557 -5.78 -34.68 -14.32
N ASN A 558 -5.26 -33.69 -13.59
CA ASN A 558 -4.08 -33.87 -12.74
C ASN A 558 -4.50 -34.11 -11.28
N PRO A 559 -4.15 -35.28 -10.69
CA PRO A 559 -4.33 -35.52 -9.27
C PRO A 559 -3.34 -34.69 -8.45
N GLU A 560 -3.66 -34.42 -7.19
CA GLU A 560 -2.85 -33.60 -6.29
C GLU A 560 -2.36 -34.41 -5.09
N LEU A 561 -1.06 -34.36 -4.83
CA LEU A 561 -0.41 -34.90 -3.64
C LEU A 561 -0.52 -33.91 -2.48
N LEU A 562 -1.02 -34.39 -1.35
CA LEU A 562 -1.12 -33.66 -0.11
C LEU A 562 -0.27 -34.29 0.99
N PHE A 563 0.44 -33.46 1.76
CA PHE A 563 1.13 -33.88 2.97
C PHE A 563 1.34 -32.69 3.92
N PRO A 564 1.32 -32.91 5.24
CA PRO A 564 1.64 -31.86 6.21
C PRO A 564 3.15 -31.59 6.23
N ALA A 565 3.51 -30.30 6.20
CA ALA A 565 4.87 -29.82 6.40
C ALA A 565 4.92 -28.98 7.68
N SER A 566 5.87 -29.30 8.56
CA SER A 566 6.19 -28.53 9.76
C SER A 566 7.49 -27.77 9.49
N VAL A 567 7.42 -26.44 9.45
CA VAL A 567 8.52 -25.58 8.97
C VAL A 567 8.96 -24.61 10.08
N PRO A 568 10.26 -24.51 10.40
CA PRO A 568 10.76 -23.61 11.44
C PRO A 568 10.55 -22.13 11.10
N ALA A 569 10.68 -21.27 12.11
CA ALA A 569 10.55 -19.82 11.95
C ALA A 569 11.64 -19.23 11.03
N LEU A 570 11.25 -18.34 10.11
CA LEU A 570 12.14 -17.65 9.19
C LEU A 570 13.15 -18.61 8.51
N GLY A 571 12.63 -19.74 8.02
CA GLY A 571 13.45 -20.92 7.76
C GLY A 571 12.77 -21.90 6.82
N PHE A 572 13.45 -23.00 6.49
CA PHE A 572 12.92 -24.00 5.57
C PHE A 572 13.01 -25.44 6.08
N SER A 573 12.26 -26.33 5.43
CA SER A 573 12.37 -27.78 5.57
C SER A 573 12.25 -28.43 4.19
N ILE A 574 13.14 -29.38 3.90
CA ILE A 574 13.23 -30.11 2.63
C ILE A 574 12.61 -31.50 2.80
N TYR A 575 11.61 -31.80 1.98
CA TYR A 575 10.94 -33.10 1.93
C TYR A 575 11.35 -33.84 0.66
N SER A 576 11.52 -35.16 0.75
CA SER A 576 11.84 -36.00 -0.40
C SER A 576 10.61 -36.79 -0.84
N ILE A 577 10.29 -36.74 -2.13
CA ILE A 577 9.12 -37.37 -2.73
C ILE A 577 9.61 -38.42 -3.73
N THR A 578 9.11 -39.65 -3.60
CA THR A 578 9.41 -40.75 -4.53
C THR A 578 8.13 -41.45 -4.95
N ARG A 579 7.88 -41.55 -6.25
CA ARG A 579 6.80 -42.34 -6.83
C ARG A 579 7.12 -43.82 -6.66
N MET A 580 6.20 -44.56 -6.06
CA MET A 580 6.35 -45.99 -5.81
C MET A 580 5.99 -46.79 -7.07
N PRO A 581 6.78 -47.79 -7.45
CA PRO A 581 6.41 -48.72 -8.52
C PRO A 581 5.18 -49.52 -8.09
N VAL A 582 4.08 -49.38 -8.83
CA VAL A 582 2.83 -50.09 -8.54
C VAL A 582 3.03 -51.57 -8.90
N ARG A 583 3.36 -52.44 -7.93
CA ARG A 583 3.01 -53.87 -8.05
C ARG A 583 1.50 -53.92 -7.98
N ARG A 584 0.80 -54.13 -9.11
CA ARG A 584 -0.65 -54.33 -9.12
C ARG A 584 -1.01 -55.42 -8.09
N PRO A 585 -1.62 -55.11 -6.93
CA PRO A 585 -2.49 -56.10 -6.32
C PRO A 585 -3.74 -56.11 -7.20
N GLN A 586 -4.35 -57.27 -7.42
CA GLN A 586 -5.73 -57.34 -7.91
C GLN A 586 -6.64 -56.70 -6.85
N ALA A 587 -6.68 -55.37 -6.81
CA ALA A 587 -7.71 -54.66 -6.08
C ALA A 587 -8.98 -54.86 -6.89
N ARG A 588 -9.85 -55.73 -6.38
CA ARG A 588 -11.26 -55.74 -6.76
C ARG A 588 -11.71 -54.29 -6.84
N LEU A 589 -12.13 -53.85 -8.02
CA LEU A 589 -13.00 -52.70 -8.18
C LEU A 589 -14.20 -52.93 -7.26
N LEU A 590 -14.11 -52.43 -6.02
CA LEU A 590 -15.28 -52.13 -5.25
C LEU A 590 -15.95 -51.03 -6.04
N GLN A 591 -16.88 -51.43 -6.92
CA GLN A 591 -17.84 -50.50 -7.48
C GLN A 591 -18.36 -49.65 -6.32
N PRO A 592 -18.46 -48.33 -6.47
CA PRO A 592 -19.10 -47.50 -5.48
C PRO A 592 -20.46 -48.14 -5.21
N ARG A 593 -20.65 -48.69 -4.00
CA ARG A 593 -22.00 -49.08 -3.58
C ARG A 593 -22.82 -47.80 -3.69
N PRO A 594 -23.87 -47.74 -4.52
CA PRO A 594 -24.80 -46.63 -4.46
C PRO A 594 -25.28 -46.58 -3.01
N GLN A 595 -24.86 -45.56 -2.28
CA GLN A 595 -25.36 -45.35 -0.93
C GLN A 595 -26.86 -45.10 -1.12
N LYS A 596 -27.68 -46.03 -0.62
CA LYS A 596 -29.14 -45.94 -0.71
C LYS A 596 -29.59 -44.54 -0.28
N PHE A 597 -30.41 -43.90 -1.13
CA PHE A 597 -31.08 -42.64 -0.85
C PHE A 597 -31.89 -42.75 0.44
N GLY A 598 -31.33 -42.12 1.48
CA GLY A 598 -31.90 -41.90 2.81
C GLY A 598 -30.96 -40.91 3.48
N SER A 599 -31.01 -39.66 3.00
CA SER A 599 -29.96 -38.64 3.13
C SER A 599 -29.36 -38.53 4.55
N PRO A 600 -28.17 -39.06 4.82
CA PRO A 600 -27.40 -38.61 5.97
C PRO A 600 -27.00 -37.15 5.69
N VAL A 601 -27.17 -36.27 6.67
CA VAL A 601 -26.72 -34.87 6.56
C VAL A 601 -25.25 -34.87 6.15
N LEU A 602 -24.94 -34.27 4.99
CA LEU A 602 -23.57 -34.16 4.52
C LEU A 602 -22.77 -33.31 5.52
N SER A 603 -21.63 -33.83 5.99
CA SER A 603 -20.81 -33.13 6.97
C SER A 603 -19.32 -33.39 6.79
N ILE A 604 -18.51 -32.38 7.07
CA ILE A 604 -17.06 -32.49 7.22
C ILE A 604 -16.66 -32.19 8.66
N LYS A 605 -15.66 -32.88 9.17
CA LYS A 605 -15.21 -32.77 10.56
C LYS A 605 -13.71 -33.02 10.71
N ASN A 606 -13.08 -32.27 11.61
CA ASN A 606 -11.75 -32.58 12.15
C ASN A 606 -11.78 -32.55 13.71
N GLU A 607 -10.63 -32.36 14.34
CA GLU A 607 -10.48 -32.34 15.80
C GLU A 607 -11.18 -31.13 16.46
N TYR A 608 -11.37 -30.04 15.73
CA TYR A 608 -11.84 -28.75 16.28
C TYR A 608 -13.17 -28.28 15.71
N LEU A 609 -13.46 -28.59 14.44
CA LEU A 609 -14.62 -28.09 13.72
C LEU A 609 -15.47 -29.22 13.14
N ARG A 610 -16.78 -28.98 13.10
CA ARG A 610 -17.73 -29.73 12.26
C ARG A 610 -18.55 -28.74 11.44
N ALA A 611 -18.61 -28.95 10.13
CA ALA A 611 -19.48 -28.21 9.23
C ALA A 611 -20.50 -29.15 8.59
N THR A 612 -21.77 -28.74 8.53
CA THR A 612 -22.83 -29.51 7.90
C THR A 612 -23.45 -28.75 6.73
N PHE A 613 -24.04 -29.48 5.79
CA PHE A 613 -24.62 -28.94 4.58
C PHE A 613 -26.09 -29.34 4.46
N HIS A 614 -26.89 -28.48 3.85
CA HIS A 614 -28.31 -28.75 3.65
C HIS A 614 -28.47 -29.85 2.58
N PRO A 615 -29.25 -30.92 2.85
CA PRO A 615 -29.41 -32.02 1.90
C PRO A 615 -30.09 -31.56 0.59
N ASP A 616 -31.04 -30.62 0.69
CA ASP A 616 -31.82 -30.18 -0.47
C ASP A 616 -31.15 -29.06 -1.29
N THR A 617 -30.45 -28.13 -0.63
CA THR A 617 -29.83 -26.99 -1.33
C THR A 617 -28.33 -27.13 -1.52
N GLY A 618 -27.67 -28.04 -0.80
CA GLY A 618 -26.22 -28.20 -0.84
C GLY A 618 -25.43 -27.06 -0.18
N PHE A 619 -26.09 -26.04 0.38
CA PHE A 619 -25.42 -24.91 1.04
C PHE A 619 -24.87 -25.30 2.40
N LEU A 620 -23.83 -24.56 2.85
CA LEU A 620 -23.39 -24.63 4.24
C LEU A 620 -24.60 -24.36 5.15
N ARG A 621 -24.76 -25.14 6.22
CA ARG A 621 -25.93 -25.09 7.12
C ARG A 621 -25.52 -24.72 8.54
N THR A 622 -24.47 -25.35 9.07
CA THR A 622 -24.00 -25.09 10.43
C THR A 622 -22.49 -25.15 10.50
N ILE A 623 -21.91 -24.27 11.31
CA ILE A 623 -20.52 -24.36 11.77
C ILE A 623 -20.54 -24.65 13.27
N GLU A 624 -19.84 -25.69 13.69
CA GLU A 624 -19.71 -26.07 15.10
C GLU A 624 -18.23 -26.11 15.49
N VAL A 625 -17.92 -25.43 16.60
CA VAL A 625 -16.61 -25.44 17.25
C VAL A 625 -16.67 -26.39 18.44
N LEU A 626 -16.08 -27.57 18.26
CA LEU A 626 -16.31 -28.75 19.11
C LEU A 626 -15.76 -28.56 20.52
N ASP A 627 -14.56 -28.00 20.66
CA ASP A 627 -13.89 -27.80 21.95
C ASP A 627 -14.51 -26.63 22.74
N GLN A 628 -15.06 -25.63 22.05
CA GLN A 628 -15.74 -24.50 22.68
C GLN A 628 -17.25 -24.72 22.88
N LYS A 629 -17.81 -25.80 22.33
CA LYS A 629 -19.26 -26.07 22.28
C LYS A 629 -20.06 -24.93 21.65
N LEU A 630 -19.50 -24.27 20.63
CA LEU A 630 -20.22 -23.23 19.86
C LEU A 630 -20.89 -23.87 18.67
N VAL A 631 -22.14 -23.48 18.40
CA VAL A 631 -22.88 -23.89 17.21
C VAL A 631 -23.54 -22.65 16.62
N LEU A 632 -23.25 -22.38 15.35
CA LEU A 632 -23.88 -21.29 14.61
C LEU A 632 -24.54 -21.84 13.34
N PRO A 633 -25.87 -21.68 13.18
CA PRO A 633 -26.51 -21.80 11.88
C PRO A 633 -25.96 -20.73 10.94
N VAL A 634 -25.40 -21.16 9.80
CA VAL A 634 -24.82 -20.29 8.78
C VAL A 634 -25.25 -20.81 7.42
N SER A 635 -25.88 -19.96 6.61
CA SER A 635 -26.14 -20.22 5.20
C SER A 635 -25.16 -19.42 4.34
N GLN A 636 -24.29 -20.09 3.60
CA GLN A 636 -23.40 -19.44 2.63
C GLN A 636 -23.84 -19.79 1.20
N ALA A 637 -24.02 -18.76 0.37
CA ALA A 637 -24.37 -18.89 -1.04
C ALA A 637 -23.82 -17.72 -1.88
N PHE A 638 -23.82 -17.90 -3.20
CA PHE A 638 -23.44 -16.86 -4.15
C PHE A 638 -24.65 -16.11 -4.71
N PHE A 639 -24.51 -14.79 -4.79
CA PHE A 639 -25.49 -13.89 -5.38
C PHE A 639 -24.79 -12.95 -6.36
N TRP A 640 -25.55 -12.16 -7.09
CA TRP A 640 -25.01 -11.07 -7.89
C TRP A 640 -25.97 -9.88 -7.94
N TYR A 641 -25.40 -8.68 -7.96
CA TYR A 641 -26.13 -7.45 -8.26
C TYR A 641 -26.09 -7.21 -9.77
N ASN A 642 -27.23 -6.83 -10.33
CA ASN A 642 -27.30 -6.34 -11.70
C ASN A 642 -26.77 -4.90 -11.73
N ALA A 643 -25.69 -4.68 -12.47
CA ALA A 643 -25.06 -3.38 -12.62
C ALA A 643 -26.01 -2.40 -13.32
N SER A 644 -26.23 -1.24 -12.72
CA SER A 644 -27.01 -0.18 -13.36
C SER A 644 -26.25 0.36 -14.58
N MET A 645 -26.99 0.65 -15.65
CA MET A 645 -26.48 1.32 -16.86
C MET A 645 -26.90 2.81 -16.88
N GLY A 646 -27.47 3.32 -15.79
CA GLY A 646 -28.23 4.57 -15.74
C GLY A 646 -29.74 4.32 -15.80
N ASP A 647 -30.51 5.24 -15.23
CA ASP A 647 -31.96 5.24 -15.20
C ASP A 647 -32.51 6.69 -15.17
N LYS A 648 -33.82 6.85 -14.93
CA LYS A 648 -34.46 8.16 -14.86
C LYS A 648 -34.04 9.00 -13.65
N GLN A 649 -33.51 8.39 -12.59
CA GLN A 649 -33.07 9.11 -11.39
C GLN A 649 -31.65 9.64 -11.56
N SER A 650 -30.79 8.87 -12.22
CA SER A 650 -29.43 9.28 -12.57
C SER A 650 -28.93 8.45 -13.74
N ASP A 651 -28.21 9.09 -14.66
CA ASP A 651 -27.51 8.47 -15.77
C ASP A 651 -26.26 7.67 -15.35
N GLN A 652 -25.82 7.81 -14.09
CA GLN A 652 -24.64 7.15 -13.54
C GLN A 652 -24.71 5.63 -13.71
N ALA A 653 -23.71 5.05 -14.35
CA ALA A 653 -23.58 3.59 -14.47
C ALA A 653 -22.67 3.01 -13.37
N SER A 654 -22.75 1.70 -13.16
CA SER A 654 -21.70 0.95 -12.46
C SER A 654 -20.52 0.75 -13.40
N GLY A 655 -19.29 0.92 -12.91
CA GLY A 655 -18.07 0.81 -13.72
C GLY A 655 -16.86 0.42 -12.87
N ALA A 656 -15.65 0.73 -13.33
CA ALA A 656 -14.42 0.35 -12.64
C ALA A 656 -14.32 0.95 -11.23
N TYR A 657 -14.78 2.19 -11.06
CA TYR A 657 -14.78 2.94 -9.81
C TYR A 657 -16.06 2.72 -9.01
N ILE A 658 -17.20 2.97 -9.67
CA ILE A 658 -18.51 3.08 -9.06
C ILE A 658 -19.19 1.72 -8.98
N PHE A 659 -19.80 1.47 -7.82
CA PHE A 659 -20.77 0.40 -7.66
C PHE A 659 -22.15 1.02 -7.55
N ARG A 660 -23.00 0.78 -8.56
CA ARG A 660 -24.41 1.19 -8.55
C ARG A 660 -25.30 0.01 -8.93
N PRO A 661 -25.84 -0.75 -7.96
CA PRO A 661 -26.74 -1.83 -8.27
C PRO A 661 -28.09 -1.28 -8.72
N SER A 662 -28.67 -1.82 -9.80
CA SER A 662 -30.00 -1.43 -10.31
C SER A 662 -31.15 -1.69 -9.31
N ARG A 663 -30.90 -2.49 -8.27
CA ARG A 663 -31.84 -2.76 -7.17
C ARG A 663 -31.13 -3.26 -5.93
N ALA A 664 -31.74 -3.05 -4.76
CA ALA A 664 -31.15 -3.43 -3.49
C ALA A 664 -31.08 -4.95 -3.23
N LYS A 665 -32.00 -5.75 -3.79
CA LYS A 665 -32.02 -7.21 -3.60
C LYS A 665 -31.21 -7.89 -4.71
N PRO A 666 -30.09 -8.58 -4.40
CA PRO A 666 -29.34 -9.29 -5.43
C PRO A 666 -30.09 -10.54 -5.89
N PHE A 667 -29.71 -11.03 -7.06
CA PHE A 667 -30.19 -12.30 -7.61
C PHE A 667 -29.32 -13.44 -7.09
N PRO A 668 -29.87 -14.61 -6.75
CA PRO A 668 -29.05 -15.79 -6.48
C PRO A 668 -28.33 -16.21 -7.76
N VAL A 669 -27.08 -16.67 -7.65
CA VAL A 669 -26.42 -17.38 -8.75
C VAL A 669 -27.14 -18.72 -9.00
N SER A 670 -27.54 -19.39 -7.92
CA SER A 670 -28.43 -20.55 -7.93
C SER A 670 -29.10 -20.70 -6.56
N HIS A 671 -30.27 -21.38 -6.53
CA HIS A 671 -30.98 -21.74 -5.30
C HIS A 671 -30.47 -23.04 -4.66
N TRP A 672 -29.62 -23.78 -5.36
CA TRP A 672 -29.00 -25.02 -4.90
C TRP A 672 -27.58 -25.14 -5.48
N ALA A 673 -26.75 -25.98 -4.87
CA ALA A 673 -25.45 -26.36 -5.38
C ALA A 673 -25.33 -27.88 -5.47
N GLN A 674 -24.82 -28.39 -6.60
CA GLN A 674 -24.49 -29.80 -6.69
C GLN A 674 -23.32 -30.09 -5.75
N THR A 675 -23.52 -30.97 -4.77
CA THR A 675 -22.48 -31.32 -3.80
C THR A 675 -21.83 -32.66 -4.09
N HIS A 676 -20.51 -32.71 -4.02
CA HIS A 676 -19.76 -33.96 -4.01
C HIS A 676 -18.81 -33.97 -2.80
N LEU A 677 -18.92 -35.00 -1.95
CA LEU A 677 -18.01 -35.24 -0.84
C LEU A 677 -16.86 -36.11 -1.32
N THR A 678 -15.64 -35.63 -1.17
CA THR A 678 -14.47 -36.49 -1.28
C THR A 678 -14.18 -37.03 0.12
N ALA A 679 -14.49 -38.30 0.41
CA ALA A 679 -14.29 -38.85 1.77
C ALA A 679 -12.81 -38.91 2.22
N LEU A 680 -11.89 -38.66 1.28
CA LEU A 680 -10.45 -38.88 1.42
C LEU A 680 -9.69 -37.64 1.95
N VAL A 681 -10.25 -36.45 1.77
CA VAL A 681 -9.85 -35.16 2.35
C VAL A 681 -11.16 -34.48 2.69
N GLN A 682 -11.39 -33.98 3.90
CA GLN A 682 -12.70 -33.50 4.34
C GLN A 682 -13.14 -32.25 3.54
N GLU A 683 -13.60 -32.45 2.30
CA GLU A 683 -13.92 -31.41 1.32
C GLU A 683 -15.30 -31.63 0.69
N VAL A 684 -16.04 -30.53 0.52
CA VAL A 684 -17.30 -30.52 -0.21
C VAL A 684 -17.16 -29.61 -1.42
N HIS A 685 -17.23 -30.21 -2.60
CA HIS A 685 -17.30 -29.47 -3.85
C HIS A 685 -18.74 -29.03 -4.09
N GLN A 686 -18.95 -27.74 -4.31
CA GLN A 686 -20.24 -27.12 -4.59
C GLN A 686 -20.22 -26.48 -5.97
N LYS A 687 -21.04 -27.00 -6.90
CA LYS A 687 -21.24 -26.37 -8.22
C LYS A 687 -22.57 -25.61 -8.20
N PHE A 688 -22.50 -24.28 -8.20
CA PHE A 688 -23.69 -23.40 -8.20
C PHE A 688 -24.19 -23.16 -9.63
N SER A 689 -23.28 -22.98 -10.58
CA SER A 689 -23.59 -22.80 -12.00
C SER A 689 -22.44 -23.29 -12.88
N ALA A 690 -22.54 -23.11 -14.20
CA ALA A 690 -21.45 -23.40 -15.14
C ALA A 690 -20.23 -22.46 -14.96
N TRP A 691 -20.42 -21.30 -14.34
CA TRP A 691 -19.43 -20.22 -14.20
C TRP A 691 -19.14 -19.87 -12.74
N CYS A 692 -19.68 -20.63 -11.78
CA CYS A 692 -19.50 -20.41 -10.34
C CYS A 692 -19.48 -21.72 -9.57
N SER A 693 -18.36 -21.99 -8.91
CA SER A 693 -18.17 -23.15 -8.06
C SER A 693 -17.34 -22.81 -6.82
N GLN A 694 -17.44 -23.63 -5.79
CA GLN A 694 -16.68 -23.51 -4.56
C GLN A 694 -16.23 -24.88 -4.07
N VAL A 695 -15.08 -24.94 -3.37
CA VAL A 695 -14.67 -26.09 -2.58
C VAL A 695 -14.57 -25.65 -1.12
N VAL A 696 -15.34 -26.28 -0.25
CA VAL A 696 -15.27 -26.07 1.20
C VAL A 696 -14.35 -27.13 1.78
N ARG A 697 -13.22 -26.73 2.35
CA ARG A 697 -12.18 -27.63 2.86
C ARG A 697 -11.98 -27.47 4.36
N LEU A 698 -11.68 -28.60 5.02
CA LEU A 698 -11.28 -28.66 6.41
C LEU A 698 -10.12 -29.66 6.60
N TYR A 699 -8.88 -29.16 6.66
CA TYR A 699 -7.72 -30.01 6.88
C TYR A 699 -7.59 -30.42 8.36
N PRO A 700 -6.86 -31.52 8.66
CA PRO A 700 -6.52 -31.88 10.04
C PRO A 700 -5.83 -30.72 10.78
N GLY A 701 -6.17 -30.52 12.06
CA GLY A 701 -5.59 -29.48 12.90
C GLY A 701 -6.07 -28.04 12.62
N GLN A 702 -6.86 -27.80 11.56
CA GLN A 702 -7.37 -26.47 11.26
C GLN A 702 -8.55 -26.06 12.15
N ARG A 703 -8.58 -24.78 12.51
CA ARG A 703 -9.66 -24.13 13.28
C ARG A 703 -10.48 -23.13 12.46
N HIS A 704 -10.43 -23.26 11.14
CA HIS A 704 -11.20 -22.45 10.19
C HIS A 704 -11.67 -23.33 9.02
N LEU A 705 -12.70 -22.89 8.31
CA LEU A 705 -13.09 -23.45 7.02
C LEU A 705 -12.41 -22.65 5.91
N GLU A 706 -11.85 -23.34 4.92
CA GLU A 706 -11.37 -22.72 3.68
C GLU A 706 -12.44 -22.85 2.61
N LEU A 707 -12.96 -21.72 2.11
CA LEU A 707 -13.92 -21.65 1.02
C LEU A 707 -13.19 -21.14 -0.22
N GLU A 708 -12.64 -22.04 -1.03
CA GLU A 708 -12.03 -21.68 -2.31
C GLU A 708 -13.10 -21.54 -3.38
N TRP A 709 -13.30 -20.33 -3.90
CA TRP A 709 -14.27 -20.02 -4.92
C TRP A 709 -13.60 -19.86 -6.28
N THR A 710 -14.31 -20.23 -7.34
CA THR A 710 -13.93 -20.01 -8.73
C THR A 710 -15.13 -19.41 -9.46
N VAL A 711 -14.96 -18.19 -9.96
CA VAL A 711 -16.02 -17.41 -10.63
C VAL A 711 -15.50 -16.93 -11.99
N GLY A 712 -16.21 -17.24 -13.06
CA GLY A 712 -15.91 -16.77 -14.41
C GLY A 712 -16.23 -17.79 -15.51
N PRO A 713 -16.09 -17.41 -16.79
CA PRO A 713 -16.30 -16.05 -17.23
C PRO A 713 -17.75 -15.65 -16.88
N ILE A 714 -17.92 -14.50 -16.24
CA ILE A 714 -19.25 -14.02 -15.85
C ILE A 714 -20.07 -13.82 -17.15
N PRO A 715 -21.24 -14.46 -17.28
CA PRO A 715 -22.03 -14.38 -18.51
C PRO A 715 -22.64 -12.98 -18.64
N VAL A 716 -22.52 -12.39 -19.83
CA VAL A 716 -23.10 -11.08 -20.19
C VAL A 716 -23.89 -11.12 -21.49
N GLY A 717 -24.16 -12.32 -22.03
CA GLY A 717 -24.95 -12.49 -23.26
C GLY A 717 -26.41 -12.03 -23.13
N ASP A 718 -26.90 -11.92 -21.90
CA ASP A 718 -28.17 -11.32 -21.52
C ASP A 718 -28.13 -9.78 -21.47
N LYS A 719 -26.99 -9.17 -21.83
CA LYS A 719 -26.71 -7.73 -21.77
C LYS A 719 -26.78 -7.14 -20.36
N TRP A 720 -26.59 -7.96 -19.32
CA TRP A 720 -26.55 -7.53 -17.93
C TRP A 720 -25.14 -7.63 -17.36
N GLY A 721 -24.59 -6.50 -16.91
CA GLY A 721 -23.39 -6.49 -16.08
C GLY A 721 -23.68 -7.11 -14.71
N LYS A 722 -22.75 -7.89 -14.17
CA LYS A 722 -22.95 -8.64 -12.92
C LYS A 722 -21.81 -8.44 -11.95
N GLU A 723 -22.18 -8.23 -10.70
CA GLU A 723 -21.27 -8.02 -9.59
C GLU A 723 -21.53 -9.12 -8.55
N VAL A 724 -20.66 -10.12 -8.54
CA VAL A 724 -20.87 -11.40 -7.86
C VAL A 724 -20.38 -11.30 -6.42
N ILE A 725 -21.20 -11.77 -5.49
CA ILE A 725 -20.93 -11.74 -4.05
C ILE A 725 -21.01 -13.14 -3.44
N SER A 726 -20.15 -13.41 -2.46
CA SER A 726 -20.31 -14.49 -1.49
C SER A 726 -21.00 -13.91 -0.26
N ARG A 727 -22.14 -14.47 0.15
CA ARG A 727 -22.92 -13.98 1.30
C ARG A 727 -23.10 -15.07 2.35
N PHE A 728 -22.92 -14.68 3.60
CA PHE A 728 -23.13 -15.49 4.80
C PHE A 728 -24.31 -14.93 5.58
N ASP A 729 -25.31 -15.78 5.86
CA ASP A 729 -26.48 -15.43 6.64
C ASP A 729 -26.54 -16.24 7.94
N THR A 730 -26.76 -15.55 9.04
CA THR A 730 -26.76 -16.12 10.40
C THR A 730 -27.88 -15.52 11.24
N PRO A 731 -28.27 -16.15 12.37
CA PRO A 731 -29.24 -15.58 13.30
C PRO A 731 -28.66 -14.53 14.25
N LEU A 732 -27.37 -14.17 14.13
CA LEU A 732 -26.71 -13.22 15.04
C LEU A 732 -27.44 -11.87 15.05
N LYS A 733 -27.59 -11.28 16.24
CA LYS A 733 -28.23 -9.98 16.43
C LYS A 733 -27.17 -8.88 16.42
N THR A 734 -26.82 -8.44 15.21
CA THR A 734 -25.71 -7.50 15.00
C THR A 734 -26.11 -6.02 15.11
N LEU A 735 -27.42 -5.71 15.13
CA LEU A 735 -27.97 -4.36 15.33
C LEU A 735 -27.38 -3.34 14.34
N GLY A 736 -27.30 -3.72 13.07
CA GLY A 736 -26.71 -2.94 11.98
C GLY A 736 -25.20 -2.71 12.06
N SER A 737 -24.49 -3.28 13.04
CA SER A 737 -23.04 -3.14 13.22
C SER A 737 -22.26 -4.28 12.56
N PHE A 738 -21.14 -3.94 11.93
CA PHE A 738 -20.16 -4.89 11.39
C PHE A 738 -18.77 -4.24 11.43
N TYR A 739 -17.72 -5.00 11.12
CA TYR A 739 -16.36 -4.54 11.34
C TYR A 739 -15.47 -4.90 10.16
N THR A 740 -14.67 -3.95 9.67
CA THR A 740 -13.71 -4.16 8.58
C THR A 740 -12.33 -3.65 9.00
N ASP A 741 -11.27 -4.25 8.47
CA ASP A 741 -9.93 -3.70 8.65
C ASP A 741 -9.72 -2.35 7.94
N SER A 742 -8.70 -1.60 8.38
CA SER A 742 -8.07 -0.51 7.62
C SER A 742 -6.73 -1.02 7.09
N ASN A 743 -6.62 -1.19 5.77
CA ASN A 743 -5.41 -1.65 5.07
C ASN A 743 -4.79 -2.95 5.62
N GLY A 744 -5.58 -3.81 6.26
CA GLY A 744 -5.13 -5.07 6.85
C GLY A 744 -4.70 -5.00 8.32
N ARG A 745 -4.78 -3.82 8.97
CA ARG A 745 -4.21 -3.58 10.29
C ARG A 745 -5.27 -3.36 11.39
N GLU A 746 -5.53 -2.13 11.84
CA GLU A 746 -6.60 -1.88 12.83
C GLU A 746 -7.98 -2.21 12.26
N VAL A 747 -8.95 -2.49 13.13
CA VAL A 747 -10.33 -2.80 12.74
C VAL A 747 -11.24 -1.63 13.12
N LEU A 748 -12.07 -1.18 12.17
CA LEU A 748 -13.05 -0.13 12.38
C LEU A 748 -14.46 -0.72 12.50
N LYS A 749 -15.24 -0.18 13.42
CA LYS A 749 -16.67 -0.45 13.53
C LYS A 749 -17.41 0.33 12.44
N ARG A 750 -18.19 -0.38 11.65
CA ARG A 750 -19.11 0.14 10.63
C ARG A 750 -20.54 0.01 11.13
N ARG A 751 -21.41 0.92 10.69
CA ARG A 751 -22.85 0.87 10.97
C ARG A 751 -23.61 1.17 9.70
N ARG A 752 -24.52 0.26 9.34
CA ARG A 752 -25.38 0.39 8.16
C ARG A 752 -26.16 1.70 8.21
N ASP A 753 -26.19 2.42 7.09
CA ASP A 753 -26.88 3.69 6.88
C ASP A 753 -26.52 4.80 7.90
N TYR A 754 -25.27 4.80 8.35
CA TYR A 754 -24.79 5.76 9.34
C TYR A 754 -23.43 6.34 8.98
N ARG A 755 -23.23 7.61 9.35
CA ARG A 755 -21.98 8.34 9.27
C ARG A 755 -21.78 9.09 10.58
N PRO A 756 -20.58 9.06 11.19
CA PRO A 756 -20.35 9.71 12.47
C PRO A 756 -20.17 11.24 12.35
N SER A 757 -19.69 11.75 11.20
CA SER A 757 -19.40 13.18 11.03
C SER A 757 -20.58 14.00 10.51
N TRP A 758 -21.55 13.40 9.82
CA TRP A 758 -22.73 14.11 9.28
C TRP A 758 -24.00 13.23 9.31
N LYS A 759 -25.16 13.86 9.12
CA LYS A 759 -26.42 13.16 8.95
C LYS A 759 -26.55 12.69 7.50
N LEU A 760 -26.36 11.39 7.27
CA LEU A 760 -26.44 10.79 5.94
C LEU A 760 -27.84 10.94 5.32
N ASN A 761 -27.92 11.55 4.15
CA ASN A 761 -29.04 11.37 3.24
C ASN A 761 -28.78 10.13 2.39
N GLN A 762 -29.48 9.02 2.69
CA GLN A 762 -29.22 7.73 2.06
C GLN A 762 -29.85 7.67 0.66
N THR A 763 -29.00 7.58 -0.35
CA THR A 763 -29.35 7.56 -1.78
C THR A 763 -29.04 6.21 -2.44
N GLU A 764 -28.10 5.44 -1.88
CA GLU A 764 -27.66 4.13 -2.37
C GLU A 764 -27.50 3.15 -1.19
N PRO A 765 -28.59 2.51 -0.71
CA PRO A 765 -28.58 1.71 0.53
C PRO A 765 -27.71 0.44 0.46
N VAL A 766 -27.24 0.06 -0.71
CA VAL A 766 -26.27 -1.02 -0.90
C VAL A 766 -24.87 -0.45 -0.99
N ALA A 767 -24.57 0.33 -2.04
CA ALA A 767 -23.23 0.82 -2.33
C ALA A 767 -22.69 1.74 -1.23
N GLY A 768 -23.54 2.59 -0.63
CA GLY A 768 -23.16 3.46 0.49
C GLY A 768 -22.82 2.71 1.78
N ASN A 769 -22.97 1.39 1.83
CA ASN A 769 -22.61 0.54 2.96
C ASN A 769 -21.47 -0.45 2.65
N TYR A 770 -20.87 -0.38 1.46
CA TYR A 770 -19.69 -1.16 1.12
C TYR A 770 -18.41 -0.48 1.64
N TYR A 771 -17.49 -1.27 2.16
CA TYR A 771 -16.20 -0.84 2.69
C TYR A 771 -15.07 -1.73 2.17
N PRO A 772 -13.83 -1.23 2.09
CA PRO A 772 -12.70 -2.05 1.72
C PRO A 772 -12.38 -3.09 2.79
N VAL A 773 -11.96 -4.27 2.35
CA VAL A 773 -11.55 -5.41 3.18
C VAL A 773 -10.25 -5.97 2.61
N ASN A 774 -9.12 -5.72 3.27
CA ASN A 774 -7.80 -6.18 2.81
C ASN A 774 -7.32 -7.44 3.53
N SER A 775 -7.91 -7.76 4.68
CA SER A 775 -7.59 -8.94 5.46
C SER A 775 -8.81 -9.62 6.07
N ARG A 776 -9.78 -8.86 6.57
CA ARG A 776 -10.87 -9.39 7.40
C ARG A 776 -12.11 -8.50 7.49
N ILE A 777 -13.24 -9.16 7.54
CA ILE A 777 -14.55 -8.59 7.89
C ILE A 777 -15.23 -9.50 8.91
N TYR A 778 -15.95 -8.95 9.87
CA TYR A 778 -16.71 -9.78 10.81
C TYR A 778 -18.01 -9.13 11.31
N ILE A 779 -18.87 -10.01 11.81
CA ILE A 779 -20.10 -9.67 12.55
C ILE A 779 -20.10 -10.37 13.90
N THR A 780 -20.69 -9.72 14.91
CA THR A 780 -20.75 -10.22 16.28
C THR A 780 -22.02 -9.75 16.98
N ASP A 781 -22.55 -10.58 17.89
CA ASP A 781 -23.63 -10.23 18.81
C ASP A 781 -23.11 -9.92 20.24
N GLY A 782 -21.79 -9.79 20.38
CA GLY A 782 -21.09 -9.62 21.66
C GLY A 782 -20.76 -10.92 22.39
N LYS A 783 -21.33 -12.06 21.98
CA LYS A 783 -21.02 -13.38 22.54
C LYS A 783 -20.25 -14.24 21.55
N MET A 784 -20.72 -14.31 20.31
CA MET A 784 -20.11 -15.06 19.21
C MET A 784 -19.72 -14.11 18.07
N GLN A 785 -18.63 -14.44 17.39
CA GLN A 785 -18.16 -13.69 16.23
C GLN A 785 -17.94 -14.64 15.05
N LEU A 786 -18.53 -14.29 13.90
CA LEU A 786 -18.21 -14.89 12.61
C LEU A 786 -17.27 -13.96 11.87
N THR A 787 -16.05 -14.43 11.59
CA THR A 787 -15.01 -13.69 10.87
C THR A 787 -14.74 -14.34 9.53
N VAL A 788 -14.61 -13.53 8.48
CA VAL A 788 -14.19 -13.98 7.15
C VAL A 788 -12.91 -13.24 6.79
N LEU A 789 -11.83 -13.98 6.53
CA LEU A 789 -10.59 -13.45 6.00
C LEU A 789 -10.58 -13.53 4.47
N THR A 790 -9.91 -12.57 3.84
CA THR A 790 -9.76 -12.50 2.39
C THR A 790 -8.31 -12.74 1.97
N ASP A 791 -8.12 -13.32 0.79
CA ASP A 791 -6.80 -13.60 0.18
C ASP A 791 -6.30 -12.45 -0.72
N ARG A 792 -7.10 -11.39 -0.83
CA ARG A 792 -6.90 -10.19 -1.65
C ARG A 792 -7.81 -9.07 -1.14
N SER A 793 -7.63 -7.86 -1.66
CA SER A 793 -8.58 -6.79 -1.41
C SER A 793 -9.95 -7.06 -2.04
N GLN A 794 -11.03 -6.81 -1.29
CA GLN A 794 -12.42 -6.97 -1.71
C GLN A 794 -13.29 -5.86 -1.10
N GLY A 795 -14.41 -5.53 -1.75
CA GLY A 795 -15.51 -4.77 -1.15
C GLY A 795 -16.40 -5.68 -0.31
N GLY A 796 -16.69 -5.29 0.93
CA GLY A 796 -17.54 -6.06 1.85
C GLY A 796 -18.56 -5.21 2.61
N SER A 797 -19.65 -5.83 3.07
CA SER A 797 -20.73 -5.17 3.79
C SER A 797 -21.54 -6.09 4.71
N SER A 798 -22.44 -5.50 5.50
CA SER A 798 -23.52 -6.16 6.26
C SER A 798 -24.85 -5.42 6.03
N LEU A 799 -25.57 -5.81 4.97
CA LEU A 799 -26.79 -5.11 4.51
C LEU A 799 -28.06 -5.50 5.27
N ARG A 800 -28.00 -6.56 6.09
CA ARG A 800 -29.06 -6.96 7.03
C ARG A 800 -28.44 -7.53 8.28
N ASP A 801 -29.18 -7.50 9.38
CA ASP A 801 -28.69 -8.05 10.65
C ASP A 801 -28.37 -9.54 10.53
N GLY A 802 -27.25 -9.95 11.14
CA GLY A 802 -26.77 -11.32 11.08
C GLY A 802 -26.19 -11.75 9.73
N SER A 803 -26.06 -10.84 8.76
CA SER A 803 -25.53 -11.16 7.42
C SER A 803 -24.23 -10.41 7.14
N LEU A 804 -23.39 -11.01 6.30
CA LEU A 804 -22.13 -10.46 5.82
C LEU A 804 -21.93 -10.87 4.37
N GLU A 805 -21.46 -9.95 3.52
CA GLU A 805 -21.16 -10.24 2.12
C GLU A 805 -19.84 -9.64 1.66
N LEU A 806 -19.21 -10.32 0.69
CA LEU A 806 -17.96 -9.94 0.03
C LEU A 806 -18.13 -10.05 -1.48
N MET A 807 -17.81 -8.99 -2.22
CA MET A 807 -17.84 -8.98 -3.67
C MET A 807 -16.55 -9.61 -4.23
N VAL A 808 -16.70 -10.73 -4.94
CA VAL A 808 -15.60 -11.59 -5.37
C VAL A 808 -15.17 -11.34 -6.81
N HIS A 809 -16.08 -10.89 -7.68
CA HIS A 809 -15.79 -10.62 -9.09
C HIS A 809 -16.85 -9.69 -9.72
N ARG A 810 -16.47 -8.91 -10.72
CA ARG A 810 -17.31 -7.93 -11.42
C ARG A 810 -17.04 -7.99 -12.92
N ARG A 811 -18.08 -7.94 -13.73
CA ARG A 811 -17.99 -7.75 -15.19
C ARG A 811 -19.09 -6.80 -15.64
N LEU A 812 -18.69 -5.66 -16.19
CA LEU A 812 -19.56 -4.50 -16.39
C LEU A 812 -19.58 -4.11 -17.86
N LEU A 813 -20.70 -3.58 -18.35
CA LEU A 813 -20.91 -3.32 -19.77
C LEU A 813 -20.84 -1.83 -20.16
N LYS A 814 -20.63 -0.94 -19.19
CA LYS A 814 -20.52 0.50 -19.38
C LYS A 814 -19.37 1.07 -18.56
N ASP A 815 -18.78 2.14 -19.07
CA ASP A 815 -17.90 3.03 -18.32
C ASP A 815 -18.74 3.87 -17.34
N ASP A 816 -18.17 4.20 -16.19
CA ASP A 816 -18.84 4.99 -15.13
C ASP A 816 -18.55 6.50 -15.22
N ALA A 817 -17.96 6.97 -16.32
CA ALA A 817 -17.69 8.37 -16.61
C ALA A 817 -16.82 9.02 -15.53
N ARG A 818 -15.70 8.36 -15.18
CA ARG A 818 -14.65 8.90 -14.30
C ARG A 818 -13.28 9.04 -14.95
N GLY A 819 -13.21 8.89 -16.28
CA GLY A 819 -12.03 9.23 -17.09
C GLY A 819 -11.36 8.04 -17.76
N VAL A 820 -11.46 6.81 -17.18
CA VAL A 820 -10.84 5.62 -17.77
C VAL A 820 -11.30 5.35 -19.21
N GLY A 821 -12.59 5.59 -19.49
CA GLY A 821 -13.16 5.50 -20.84
C GLY A 821 -13.32 4.08 -21.35
N GLU A 822 -13.33 3.09 -20.44
CA GLU A 822 -13.46 1.67 -20.76
C GLU A 822 -14.42 1.00 -19.77
N PRO A 823 -15.38 0.18 -20.24
CA PRO A 823 -16.12 -0.70 -19.33
C PRO A 823 -15.17 -1.74 -18.71
N LEU A 824 -15.47 -2.19 -17.49
CA LEU A 824 -14.72 -3.27 -16.83
C LEU A 824 -15.03 -4.63 -17.48
N LEU A 825 -14.45 -4.84 -18.66
CA LEU A 825 -14.52 -6.04 -19.50
C LEU A 825 -13.15 -6.66 -19.69
N GLU A 826 -12.64 -7.28 -18.62
CA GLU A 826 -11.38 -7.98 -18.62
C GLU A 826 -11.41 -9.14 -19.65
N SER A 827 -10.72 -8.96 -20.77
CA SER A 827 -10.75 -9.80 -21.98
C SER A 827 -12.13 -9.91 -22.67
N ARG A 828 -12.15 -10.16 -23.99
CA ARG A 828 -13.41 -10.28 -24.76
C ARG A 828 -14.31 -11.42 -24.26
N SER A 829 -13.74 -12.57 -23.88
CA SER A 829 -14.48 -13.74 -23.36
C SER A 829 -14.81 -13.64 -21.87
N GLY A 830 -14.09 -12.82 -21.11
CA GLY A 830 -14.17 -12.72 -19.65
C GLY A 830 -13.15 -13.63 -18.96
N VAL A 831 -12.73 -13.24 -17.75
CA VAL A 831 -11.70 -13.95 -16.98
C VAL A 831 -12.29 -14.86 -15.91
N TRP A 832 -11.62 -16.00 -15.70
CA TRP A 832 -11.79 -16.84 -14.53
C TRP A 832 -10.96 -16.31 -13.37
N VAL A 833 -11.59 -16.13 -12.21
CA VAL A 833 -10.90 -15.73 -10.99
C VAL A 833 -11.14 -16.81 -9.95
N ARG A 834 -10.03 -17.31 -9.40
CA ARG A 834 -10.02 -18.22 -8.26
C ARG A 834 -9.46 -17.49 -7.04
N GLY A 835 -10.11 -17.65 -5.90
CA GLY A 835 -9.66 -17.10 -4.63
C GLY A 835 -10.24 -17.85 -3.45
N ARG A 836 -9.96 -17.40 -2.23
CA ARG A 836 -10.43 -18.08 -1.02
C ARG A 836 -10.89 -17.13 0.07
N HIS A 837 -11.85 -17.62 0.85
CA HIS A 837 -12.30 -17.05 2.11
C HIS A 837 -11.96 -17.99 3.26
N LEU A 838 -11.33 -17.50 4.32
CA LEU A 838 -11.08 -18.30 5.53
C LEU A 838 -12.09 -17.91 6.60
N VAL A 839 -12.97 -18.84 6.98
CA VAL A 839 -14.13 -18.58 7.84
C VAL A 839 -13.85 -19.10 9.24
N LEU A 840 -13.92 -18.22 10.23
CA LEU A 840 -13.71 -18.52 11.65
C LEU A 840 -14.98 -18.23 12.45
N LEU A 841 -15.29 -19.13 13.37
CA LEU A 841 -16.29 -18.93 14.41
C LEU A 841 -15.58 -19.02 15.77
N ASP A 842 -15.77 -18.01 16.60
CA ASP A 842 -15.17 -17.99 17.94
C ASP A 842 -16.07 -17.22 18.92
N LYS A 843 -15.76 -17.29 20.23
CA LYS A 843 -16.30 -16.34 21.20
C LYS A 843 -15.76 -14.95 20.86
N ALA A 844 -16.60 -13.93 20.96
CA ALA A 844 -16.24 -12.57 20.58
C ALA A 844 -14.96 -12.07 21.29
N ARG A 845 -14.80 -12.38 22.58
CA ARG A 845 -13.63 -12.01 23.39
C ARG A 845 -12.33 -12.75 23.04
N ASP A 846 -12.44 -13.87 22.32
CA ASP A 846 -11.35 -14.81 22.03
C ASP A 846 -10.96 -14.79 20.53
N ALA A 847 -11.80 -14.19 19.68
CA ALA A 847 -11.70 -14.24 18.22
C ALA A 847 -10.42 -13.58 17.66
N ALA A 848 -9.92 -12.55 18.34
CA ALA A 848 -8.75 -11.77 17.92
C ALA A 848 -7.52 -12.64 17.69
N ALA A 849 -7.22 -13.55 18.63
CA ALA A 849 -6.08 -14.46 18.52
C ALA A 849 -6.12 -15.30 17.24
N GLY A 850 -7.30 -15.82 16.89
CA GLY A 850 -7.48 -16.66 15.71
C GLY A 850 -7.32 -15.88 14.42
N HIS A 851 -8.08 -14.79 14.27
CA HIS A 851 -8.11 -14.08 12.98
C HIS A 851 -6.85 -13.24 12.71
N ARG A 852 -6.14 -12.75 13.74
CA ARG A 852 -4.88 -12.00 13.57
C ARG A 852 -3.76 -12.90 13.04
N LEU A 853 -3.50 -14.01 13.73
CA LEU A 853 -2.46 -14.97 13.38
C LEU A 853 -2.73 -15.65 12.04
N LEU A 854 -4.00 -15.95 11.75
CA LEU A 854 -4.36 -16.55 10.46
C LEU A 854 -4.25 -15.56 9.30
N ALA A 855 -4.57 -14.28 9.50
CA ALA A 855 -4.39 -13.26 8.47
C ALA A 855 -2.90 -13.03 8.14
N GLU A 856 -2.02 -13.04 9.16
CA GLU A 856 -0.57 -13.00 8.95
C GLU A 856 -0.10 -14.22 8.15
N LYS A 857 -0.57 -15.42 8.50
CA LYS A 857 -0.26 -16.67 7.78
C LYS A 857 -0.79 -16.69 6.35
N GLU A 858 -1.93 -16.06 6.08
CA GLU A 858 -2.50 -15.96 4.73
C GLU A 858 -1.68 -15.02 3.85
N LEU A 859 -1.30 -13.86 4.39
CA LEU A 859 -0.51 -12.86 3.68
C LEU A 859 0.91 -13.33 3.40
N LEU A 860 1.55 -13.97 4.40
CA LEU A 860 2.92 -14.47 4.33
C LEU A 860 2.91 -16.01 4.32
N ALA A 861 2.15 -16.59 3.39
CA ALA A 861 2.05 -18.03 3.22
C ALA A 861 3.43 -18.63 2.85
N PRO A 862 3.77 -19.84 3.32
CA PRO A 862 5.04 -20.48 3.00
C PRO A 862 5.30 -20.61 1.49
N GLN A 863 6.51 -20.27 1.06
CA GLN A 863 6.96 -20.39 -0.32
C GLN A 863 7.43 -21.83 -0.60
N VAL A 864 6.89 -22.43 -1.66
CA VAL A 864 7.24 -23.79 -2.09
C VAL A 864 8.18 -23.71 -3.30
N VAL A 865 9.31 -24.42 -3.22
CA VAL A 865 10.32 -24.53 -4.28
C VAL A 865 10.67 -26.00 -4.47
N LEU A 866 10.77 -26.46 -5.71
CA LEU A 866 11.05 -27.86 -6.02
C LEU A 866 12.46 -28.04 -6.58
N ALA A 867 13.00 -29.24 -6.49
CA ALA A 867 14.23 -29.64 -7.18
C ALA A 867 14.20 -31.13 -7.53
N PRO A 868 14.91 -31.60 -8.57
CA PRO A 868 15.01 -33.04 -8.87
C PRO A 868 15.70 -33.84 -7.75
N GLY A 869 16.56 -33.19 -6.96
CA GLY A 869 17.44 -33.81 -5.97
C GLY A 869 18.77 -34.27 -6.58
N GLY A 870 19.77 -34.48 -5.72
CA GLY A 870 21.11 -34.90 -6.13
C GLY A 870 22.04 -33.76 -6.53
N GLY A 871 21.77 -32.53 -6.08
CA GLY A 871 22.62 -31.38 -6.28
C GLY A 871 24.04 -31.58 -5.74
N ALA A 872 25.00 -30.89 -6.37
CA ALA A 872 26.38 -30.89 -5.90
C ALA A 872 26.50 -30.15 -4.57
N SER A 873 27.42 -30.57 -3.70
CA SER A 873 27.65 -29.84 -2.44
C SER A 873 28.06 -28.39 -2.72
N TYR A 874 27.55 -27.46 -1.91
CA TYR A 874 27.93 -26.06 -1.99
C TYR A 874 29.40 -25.88 -1.58
N HIS A 875 29.80 -26.53 -0.48
CA HIS A 875 31.17 -26.62 0.02
C HIS A 875 31.66 -28.06 0.03
N HIS A 876 32.90 -28.29 -0.40
CA HIS A 876 33.44 -29.64 -0.46
C HIS A 876 33.57 -30.26 0.95
N GLY A 877 33.00 -31.44 1.17
CA GLY A 877 33.08 -32.16 2.45
C GLY A 877 32.08 -31.74 3.54
N VAL A 878 31.23 -30.74 3.28
CA VAL A 878 30.16 -30.32 4.19
C VAL A 878 28.84 -31.00 3.80
N ALA A 879 28.18 -31.67 4.74
CA ALA A 879 26.91 -32.32 4.47
C ALA A 879 25.78 -31.28 4.28
N PRO A 880 24.90 -31.44 3.27
CA PRO A 880 23.74 -30.58 3.10
C PRO A 880 22.78 -30.62 4.29
N ARG A 881 22.20 -29.46 4.61
CA ARG A 881 21.18 -29.29 5.64
C ARG A 881 19.79 -29.43 5.02
N THR A 882 18.97 -30.29 5.61
CA THR A 882 17.57 -30.51 5.21
C THR A 882 16.57 -29.63 5.97
N GLN A 883 17.03 -28.92 7.02
CA GLN A 883 16.24 -27.97 7.80
C GLN A 883 17.12 -26.81 8.27
N PHE A 884 16.55 -25.60 8.27
CA PHE A 884 17.24 -24.38 8.68
C PHE A 884 16.27 -23.41 9.33
N SER A 885 16.71 -22.68 10.37
CA SER A 885 15.98 -21.59 11.02
C SER A 885 16.84 -20.32 11.01
N GLY A 886 16.31 -19.23 10.47
CA GLY A 886 16.94 -17.90 10.51
C GLY A 886 16.87 -17.25 11.89
N LEU A 887 16.00 -17.76 12.77
CA LEU A 887 15.87 -17.31 14.16
C LEU A 887 16.39 -18.38 15.13
N SER A 888 17.13 -17.94 16.14
CA SER A 888 17.56 -18.75 17.28
C SER A 888 16.42 -19.04 18.27
N ARG A 889 15.35 -18.24 18.22
CA ARG A 889 14.13 -18.34 19.04
C ARG A 889 12.93 -17.82 18.27
N GLU A 890 11.78 -18.46 18.44
CA GLU A 890 10.53 -17.99 17.83
C GLU A 890 10.05 -16.67 18.47
N LEU A 891 9.41 -15.83 17.67
CA LEU A 891 8.75 -14.62 18.14
C LEU A 891 7.43 -14.96 18.83
N LEU A 892 7.05 -14.16 19.84
CA LEU A 892 5.77 -14.32 20.52
C LEU A 892 4.60 -14.08 19.55
N PRO A 893 3.40 -14.67 19.78
CA PRO A 893 2.25 -14.47 18.90
C PRO A 893 1.85 -13.00 18.71
N SER A 894 2.09 -12.13 19.69
CA SER A 894 1.81 -10.70 19.57
C SER A 894 2.79 -9.93 18.69
N VAL A 895 3.97 -10.50 18.40
CA VAL A 895 5.04 -9.85 17.63
C VAL A 895 5.08 -10.38 16.21
N ARG A 896 5.16 -9.48 15.23
CA ARG A 896 5.42 -9.83 13.83
C ARG A 896 6.72 -9.17 13.35
N LEU A 897 7.50 -9.93 12.59
CA LEU A 897 8.61 -9.42 11.79
C LEU A 897 8.01 -8.82 10.51
N LEU A 898 7.79 -7.50 10.52
CA LEU A 898 7.13 -6.80 9.41
C LEU A 898 8.08 -6.65 8.21
N THR A 899 9.34 -6.31 8.46
CA THR A 899 10.36 -6.14 7.43
C THR A 899 11.69 -6.68 7.95
N LEU A 900 12.36 -7.47 7.12
CA LEU A 900 13.78 -7.78 7.23
C LEU A 900 14.33 -7.71 5.81
N ALA A 901 15.05 -6.64 5.49
CA ALA A 901 15.51 -6.36 4.14
C ALA A 901 16.92 -5.76 4.16
N ARG A 902 17.62 -5.85 3.03
CA ARG A 902 18.91 -5.20 2.87
C ARG A 902 18.74 -3.68 2.80
N TRP A 903 19.52 -2.94 3.59
CA TRP A 903 19.57 -1.48 3.56
C TRP A 903 20.86 -0.97 2.93
N GLY A 904 21.97 -1.68 3.07
CA GLY A 904 23.24 -1.35 2.44
C GLY A 904 24.18 -2.56 2.39
N PRO A 905 25.48 -2.35 2.12
CA PRO A 905 26.46 -3.43 2.08
C PRO A 905 26.49 -4.28 3.35
N GLU A 906 26.49 -3.63 4.52
CA GLU A 906 26.52 -4.25 5.86
C GLU A 906 25.39 -3.74 6.77
N MET A 907 24.31 -3.26 6.17
CA MET A 907 23.18 -2.69 6.89
C MET A 907 21.88 -3.39 6.50
N LEU A 908 21.05 -3.68 7.50
CA LEU A 908 19.72 -4.27 7.34
C LEU A 908 18.66 -3.32 7.89
N LEU A 909 17.51 -3.28 7.22
CA LEU A 909 16.29 -2.67 7.69
C LEU A 909 15.47 -3.73 8.44
N LEU A 910 15.16 -3.46 9.70
CA LEU A 910 14.39 -4.33 10.58
C LEU A 910 13.16 -3.59 11.10
N ARG A 911 11.97 -4.16 10.90
CA ARG A 911 10.73 -3.69 11.52
C ARG A 911 10.08 -4.78 12.33
N LEU A 912 9.83 -4.48 13.61
CA LEU A 912 9.02 -5.32 14.48
C LEU A 912 7.72 -4.58 14.80
N GLU A 913 6.63 -5.32 14.85
CA GLU A 913 5.33 -4.75 15.19
C GLU A 913 4.56 -5.58 16.21
N HIS A 914 3.69 -4.91 16.95
CA HIS A 914 2.67 -5.54 17.76
C HIS A 914 1.36 -5.67 16.98
N GLN A 915 0.97 -6.90 16.64
CA GLN A 915 -0.13 -7.12 15.69
C GLN A 915 -1.54 -7.01 16.29
N PHE A 916 -1.68 -6.95 17.62
CA PHE A 916 -2.96 -6.81 18.33
C PHE A 916 -3.23 -5.38 18.78
N ALA A 917 -4.51 -4.97 18.68
CA ALA A 917 -4.99 -3.68 19.17
C ALA A 917 -5.24 -3.69 20.67
N LEU A 918 -5.28 -2.50 21.27
CA LEU A 918 -5.50 -2.35 22.70
C LEU A 918 -6.85 -2.98 23.10
N ARG A 919 -6.85 -3.86 24.11
CA ARG A 919 -8.05 -4.60 24.60
C ARG A 919 -8.75 -5.48 23.56
N GLU A 920 -8.11 -5.80 22.43
CA GLU A 920 -8.69 -6.65 21.39
C GLU A 920 -8.75 -8.13 21.81
N ASP A 921 -7.69 -8.64 22.46
CA ASP A 921 -7.65 -9.95 23.11
C ASP A 921 -7.38 -9.75 24.62
N SER A 922 -8.44 -9.81 25.41
CA SER A 922 -8.34 -9.67 26.88
C SER A 922 -8.17 -11.01 27.60
N SER A 923 -8.47 -12.14 26.94
CA SER A 923 -8.49 -13.46 27.58
C SER A 923 -7.12 -14.13 27.62
N ARG A 924 -6.26 -13.92 26.62
CA ARG A 924 -4.93 -14.53 26.52
C ARG A 924 -3.80 -13.51 26.74
N ASN A 925 -4.17 -12.27 27.08
CA ASN A 925 -3.24 -11.17 27.30
C ASN A 925 -2.38 -10.83 26.07
N LEU A 926 -2.86 -11.13 24.85
CA LEU A 926 -2.13 -10.86 23.60
C LEU A 926 -2.14 -9.38 23.19
N SER A 927 -3.00 -8.58 23.82
CA SER A 927 -3.07 -7.12 23.67
C SER A 927 -2.25 -6.34 24.71
N SER A 928 -1.32 -7.00 25.41
CA SER A 928 -0.43 -6.36 26.39
C SER A 928 0.95 -6.08 25.82
N PRO A 929 1.67 -5.04 26.31
CA PRO A 929 3.01 -4.73 25.85
C PRO A 929 3.95 -5.95 25.93
N VAL A 930 4.83 -6.08 24.96
CA VAL A 930 5.75 -7.22 24.83
C VAL A 930 7.18 -6.73 24.63
N THR A 931 8.13 -7.40 25.27
CA THR A 931 9.56 -7.06 25.18
C THR A 931 10.30 -8.16 24.41
N VAL A 932 11.11 -7.75 23.44
CA VAL A 932 11.92 -8.62 22.58
C VAL A 932 13.39 -8.31 22.79
N ASP A 933 14.18 -9.32 23.12
CA ASP A 933 15.65 -9.22 23.04
C ASP A 933 16.06 -9.45 21.58
N LEU A 934 16.85 -8.56 20.98
CA LEU A 934 17.37 -8.73 19.62
C LEU A 934 18.75 -9.42 19.59
N ARG A 935 19.45 -9.50 20.72
CA ARG A 935 20.80 -10.07 20.79
C ARG A 935 20.74 -11.58 20.52
N GLY A 936 21.56 -12.02 19.56
CA GLY A 936 21.58 -13.42 19.13
C GLY A 936 20.23 -13.95 18.61
N LEU A 937 19.28 -13.07 18.27
CA LEU A 937 17.98 -13.47 17.73
C LEU A 937 18.14 -14.13 16.35
N PHE A 938 19.00 -13.56 15.50
CA PHE A 938 19.27 -14.08 14.16
C PHE A 938 20.43 -15.09 14.16
N SER A 939 20.28 -16.17 13.40
CA SER A 939 21.23 -17.28 13.40
C SER A 939 22.40 -17.08 12.43
N THR A 940 22.21 -16.29 11.37
CA THR A 940 23.19 -16.12 10.27
C THR A 940 24.05 -14.86 10.36
N PHE A 941 23.65 -13.88 11.18
CA PHE A 941 24.40 -12.66 11.39
C PHE A 941 24.27 -12.17 12.84
N THR A 942 25.22 -11.34 13.25
CA THR A 942 25.21 -10.65 14.54
C THR A 942 24.95 -9.17 14.31
N ILE A 943 24.02 -8.58 15.06
CA ILE A 943 23.81 -7.12 15.07
C ILE A 943 24.94 -6.48 15.87
N THR A 944 25.75 -5.66 15.20
CA THR A 944 26.88 -4.94 15.82
C THR A 944 26.48 -3.54 16.30
N ARG A 945 25.52 -2.91 15.60
CA ARG A 945 24.98 -1.60 15.95
C ARG A 945 23.52 -1.52 15.55
N LEU A 946 22.70 -0.87 16.37
CA LEU A 946 21.27 -0.69 16.14
C LEU A 946 20.91 0.79 16.27
N GLN A 947 20.22 1.34 15.29
CA GLN A 947 19.65 2.69 15.32
C GLN A 947 18.15 2.64 15.12
N GLU A 948 17.39 3.26 16.01
CA GLU A 948 15.94 3.38 15.84
C GLU A 948 15.60 4.62 15.02
N THR A 949 14.68 4.46 14.08
CA THR A 949 14.29 5.47 13.10
C THR A 949 12.78 5.68 13.05
N THR A 950 12.32 6.69 12.31
CA THR A 950 10.92 6.81 11.89
C THR A 950 10.51 5.63 11.01
N LEU A 951 9.20 5.46 10.77
CA LEU A 951 8.69 4.28 10.07
C LEU A 951 9.29 4.10 8.65
N ALA A 952 9.55 5.19 7.94
CA ALA A 952 10.19 5.18 6.62
C ALA A 952 11.73 5.02 6.66
N ALA A 953 12.31 4.87 7.84
CA ALA A 953 13.75 4.71 8.08
C ALA A 953 14.65 5.88 7.64
N THR A 954 14.09 7.07 7.39
CA THR A 954 14.85 8.25 6.93
C THR A 954 15.35 9.17 8.04
N GLN A 955 14.79 9.08 9.26
CA GLN A 955 15.19 9.96 10.37
C GLN A 955 15.43 9.16 11.64
N LEU A 956 16.44 9.54 12.42
CA LEU A 956 16.63 8.99 13.76
C LEU A 956 15.43 9.35 14.65
N ARG A 957 14.90 8.35 15.37
CA ARG A 957 13.70 8.52 16.20
C ARG A 957 13.89 9.55 17.31
N ALA A 958 15.11 9.65 17.85
CA ALA A 958 15.46 10.60 18.91
C ALA A 958 15.51 12.07 18.45
N SER A 959 15.75 12.33 17.15
CA SER A 959 15.81 13.68 16.59
C SER A 959 14.56 14.06 15.79
N ALA A 960 13.70 13.09 15.45
CA ALA A 960 12.46 13.33 14.74
C ALA A 960 11.51 14.20 15.59
N SER A 961 11.07 15.32 15.02
CA SER A 961 10.08 16.21 15.61
C SER A 961 8.98 16.52 14.59
N ARG A 962 7.79 16.82 15.11
CA ARG A 962 6.62 17.21 14.32
C ARG A 962 6.01 18.49 14.85
N LEU A 963 5.25 19.20 14.01
CA LEU A 963 4.40 20.30 14.44
C LEU A 963 3.43 19.85 15.53
N LYS A 964 3.25 20.70 16.54
CA LYS A 964 2.37 20.45 17.67
C LYS A 964 1.04 21.13 17.45
N TRP A 965 -0.04 20.40 17.65
CA TRP A 965 -1.40 20.89 17.46
C TRP A 965 -2.18 20.78 18.76
N THR A 966 -3.05 21.75 19.03
CA THR A 966 -3.91 21.75 20.21
C THR A 966 -5.31 21.24 19.82
N PRO A 967 -5.68 19.99 20.12
CA PRO A 967 -7.03 19.53 19.85
C PRO A 967 -8.03 20.14 20.85
N LYS A 968 -9.30 20.24 20.47
CA LYS A 968 -10.40 20.66 21.37
C LYS A 968 -10.53 19.77 22.62
N THR A 969 -9.97 18.56 22.61
CA THR A 969 -9.91 17.66 23.77
C THR A 969 -8.84 18.04 24.81
N GLY A 970 -8.08 19.12 24.59
CA GLY A 970 -7.03 19.61 25.49
C GLY A 970 -5.60 19.24 25.05
N PRO A 971 -4.57 19.86 25.63
CA PRO A 971 -3.18 19.61 25.27
C PRO A 971 -2.76 18.18 25.61
N VAL A 972 -1.96 17.56 24.74
CA VAL A 972 -1.51 16.18 24.92
C VAL A 972 -0.01 16.13 25.25
N SER A 973 0.35 15.43 26.32
CA SER A 973 1.74 15.23 26.73
C SER A 973 2.50 14.41 25.67
N HIS A 974 3.65 14.89 25.23
CA HIS A 974 4.51 14.14 24.33
C HIS A 974 5.39 13.19 25.15
N PRO A 975 5.34 11.87 24.91
CA PRO A 975 6.17 10.93 25.65
C PRO A 975 7.65 11.15 25.32
N THR A 976 8.52 11.02 26.32
CA THR A 976 9.98 11.00 26.12
C THR A 976 10.38 9.73 25.39
N VAL A 977 11.29 9.84 24.42
CA VAL A 977 11.84 8.67 23.72
C VAL A 977 12.82 7.97 24.68
N PRO A 978 12.56 6.71 25.08
CA PRO A 978 13.46 5.98 25.95
C PRO A 978 14.79 5.70 25.24
N ARG A 979 15.86 5.53 26.01
CA ARG A 979 17.16 5.12 25.47
C ARG A 979 17.02 3.73 24.84
N LEU A 980 17.53 3.58 23.62
CA LEU A 980 17.51 2.30 22.91
C LEU A 980 18.41 1.28 23.62
N ASP A 981 17.82 0.16 24.02
CA ASP A 981 18.52 -1.02 24.51
C ASP A 981 18.15 -2.24 23.63
N PRO A 982 19.08 -2.77 22.82
CA PRO A 982 18.84 -3.95 21.99
C PRO A 982 18.43 -5.20 22.77
N ALA A 983 18.73 -5.26 24.08
CA ALA A 983 18.31 -6.35 24.96
C ALA A 983 16.83 -6.28 25.35
N SER A 984 16.19 -5.11 25.19
CA SER A 984 14.88 -4.80 25.75
C SER A 984 14.06 -3.91 24.81
N ILE A 985 13.72 -4.44 23.63
CA ILE A 985 12.83 -3.76 22.68
C ILE A 985 11.38 -4.01 23.06
N THR A 986 10.77 -3.07 23.78
CA THR A 986 9.35 -3.12 24.11
C THR A 986 8.50 -2.58 22.96
N LEU A 987 7.42 -3.28 22.64
CA LEU A 987 6.38 -2.91 21.67
C LEU A 987 5.04 -2.76 22.41
N GLN A 988 4.41 -1.60 22.28
CA GLN A 988 3.04 -1.35 22.71
C GLN A 988 2.04 -1.93 21.70
N PRO A 989 0.77 -2.18 22.08
CA PRO A 989 -0.26 -2.60 21.13
C PRO A 989 -0.35 -1.68 19.91
N MET A 990 -0.38 -2.28 18.71
CA MET A 990 -0.30 -1.63 17.40
C MET A 990 1.01 -0.89 17.09
N GLU A 991 2.02 -0.86 17.95
CA GLU A 991 3.27 -0.14 17.65
C GLU A 991 4.10 -0.87 16.58
N ILE A 992 4.63 -0.13 15.60
CA ILE A 992 5.74 -0.57 14.74
C ILE A 992 6.99 0.18 15.19
N ARG A 993 8.08 -0.55 15.45
CA ARG A 993 9.40 0.03 15.66
C ARG A 993 10.32 -0.34 14.51
N THR A 994 11.01 0.67 13.98
CA THR A 994 11.87 0.55 12.78
C THR A 994 13.32 0.78 13.19
N PHE A 995 14.20 -0.09 12.69
CA PHE A 995 15.61 -0.05 13.00
C PHE A 995 16.45 -0.20 11.73
N VAL A 996 17.53 0.57 11.66
CA VAL A 996 18.65 0.30 10.75
C VAL A 996 19.75 -0.36 11.58
N ALA A 997 20.09 -1.59 11.23
CA ALA A 997 21.03 -2.43 11.95
C ALA A 997 22.31 -2.63 11.13
N SER A 998 23.47 -2.31 11.68
CA SER A 998 24.75 -2.79 11.14
C SER A 998 24.94 -4.24 11.57
N VAL A 999 25.36 -5.09 10.62
CA VAL A 999 25.45 -6.53 10.85
C VAL A 999 26.77 -7.11 10.36
N GLN A 1000 27.18 -8.19 11.02
CA GLN A 1000 28.27 -9.04 10.56
C GLN A 1000 27.71 -10.43 10.29
N TRP A 1001 27.72 -10.86 9.02
CA TRP A 1001 27.35 -12.23 8.66
C TRP A 1001 28.40 -13.21 9.17
N LYS A 1002 27.95 -14.39 9.61
CA LYS A 1002 28.85 -15.46 10.01
C LYS A 1002 29.53 -16.03 8.76
N GLU A 1003 30.85 -16.16 8.81
CA GLU A 1003 31.59 -16.90 7.79
C GLU A 1003 31.30 -18.40 7.93
N ASP A 1004 31.29 -19.10 6.79
CA ASP A 1004 31.08 -20.54 6.76
C ASP A 1004 32.24 -21.22 7.52
N SER A 1005 31.92 -21.86 8.65
CA SER A 1005 32.85 -22.72 9.41
C SER A 1005 32.76 -24.16 8.94
#